data_AF-A0A3A4QRF7-F1
#
_entry.id   AF-A0A3A4QRF7-F1
#
_cell.length_a   1.000
_cell.length_b   1.000
_cell.length_c   1.000
_cell.angle_alpha   90.00
_cell.angle_beta   90.00
_cell.angle_gamma   90.00
#
_symmetry.space_group_name_H-M   'P 1'
#
loop_
_entity.id
_entity.type
_entity.pdbx_description
1 polymer ?
#
loop_
_entity_poly.entity_id
_entity_poly.type
_entity_poly.pdbx_seq_one_letter_code
_entity_poly.pdbx_strand_id
1 'polypeptide(L)'
;MDGQRPTFYEDVEQCVDDVIRKVGRKIILGLPLGLGKPNQLANAIYRRVKADPSLSLVICTALSLEKPKGGSDLEQKFLGPFVERMFSGYVDLEYMIDLRKGTLPDNVELREFYAKAGSYLNVDHTQQNYISSNYTHAWRDILDNGVNVIAQMVCKKEINGETVYSMSCNPEVSADLAPAMWDLEKQGRKIAIIAQVNQNLPFMYGDAVVSADNYHAVIDSPDYYTRLFGAPKMSITTPDYMIGMYASTLIKDGGTLQIGIGSLGDALCYGLQMRHTQNAEYKDFVKKNAMWDKFGAVIDRIGGIDAFDEGITGSTEMLVDGYLHLVNSGVVKRKTYNNIHIQRLINEKKITDAVTPKTLELLVEAGAIHRVLTADDFNFLREFGIFKQDLTFENGDILAGPTRIPADLNDAANMARIADHCLGDRLKNDILIHGGFFLGPEGFYKALNDMSEEQRKRIFMTSVLNVNQLYGNNRYYSEDLKVLQRRHGRFVNACLMVSLSGAVVSDGLESGQVVSGVGGQYNFVSQAHALPDARSILMCKGVRGSGKSAGSNIVFNYGHTTIPRHLRDFVITEYGIADLRGKMDKEIIAQLLNITDSRFQDALLQKAKDVRKIPADYVIPDQFRNNYPQRLEDDMAPFKKKGLFVPFPFGTDFTPEELVIGKSLKWLKAQMSEGMGKVKGLGKAMTIRTVPEKAIPYLKRLQLDKPESAKEKMMQKLVIYALSAQGAI
;
A
#
# COMPACT_ATOMS: atom_id res chain seq x y z
N MET A 1 22.96 -19.54 20.71
CA MET A 1 22.83 -18.16 21.24
C MET A 1 22.62 -18.35 22.73
N ASP A 2 23.49 -17.82 23.58
CA ASP A 2 23.20 -17.80 25.02
C ASP A 2 21.95 -16.95 25.24
N GLY A 3 20.92 -17.55 25.82
CA GLY A 3 19.58 -16.97 25.99
C GLY A 3 19.59 -15.78 26.94
N GLN A 4 19.86 -14.59 26.43
CA GLN A 4 19.47 -13.36 27.11
C GLN A 4 17.98 -13.12 26.86
N ARG A 5 17.18 -13.38 27.90
CA ARG A 5 15.77 -12.98 27.94
C ARG A 5 15.67 -11.45 27.84
N PRO A 6 14.66 -10.91 27.16
CA PRO A 6 14.44 -9.47 27.12
C PRO A 6 14.19 -8.90 28.51
N THR A 7 14.58 -7.65 28.72
CA THR A 7 14.14 -6.86 29.88
C THR A 7 12.77 -6.26 29.59
N PHE A 8 11.85 -6.38 30.54
CA PHE A 8 10.50 -5.86 30.42
C PHE A 8 10.36 -4.54 31.19
N TYR A 9 9.74 -3.55 30.56
CA TYR A 9 9.49 -2.23 31.16
C TYR A 9 8.02 -1.89 31.10
N GLU A 10 7.50 -1.33 32.19
CA GLU A 10 6.19 -0.67 32.21
C GLU A 10 6.29 0.83 31.91
N ASP A 11 7.50 1.40 32.01
CA ASP A 11 7.80 2.81 31.78
C ASP A 11 8.86 2.99 30.68
N VAL A 12 8.50 3.76 29.66
CA VAL A 12 9.35 4.11 28.53
C VAL A 12 10.61 4.87 28.94
N GLU A 13 10.55 5.71 29.99
CA GLU A 13 11.69 6.51 30.42
C GLU A 13 12.80 5.63 31.02
N GLN A 14 12.43 4.59 31.77
CA GLN A 14 13.38 3.60 32.28
C GLN A 14 14.06 2.82 31.16
N CYS A 15 13.31 2.46 30.11
CA CYS A 15 13.88 1.84 28.92
C CYS A 15 14.89 2.78 28.24
N VAL A 16 14.57 4.08 28.11
CA VAL A 16 15.48 5.09 27.54
C VAL A 16 16.78 5.22 28.34
N ASP A 17 16.72 5.19 29.67
CA ASP A 17 17.92 5.23 30.53
C ASP A 17 18.87 4.06 30.23
N ASP A 18 18.31 2.86 30.09
CA ASP A 18 19.07 1.65 29.83
C ASP A 18 19.61 1.61 28.40
N VAL A 19 18.85 2.11 27.43
CA VAL A 19 19.32 2.30 26.05
C VAL A 19 20.53 3.22 26.01
N ILE A 20 20.45 4.39 26.65
CA ILE A 20 21.57 5.35 26.69
C ILE A 20 22.79 4.73 27.39
N ARG A 21 22.57 3.99 28.48
CA ARG A 21 23.65 3.25 29.17
C ARG A 21 24.30 2.22 28.26
N LYS A 22 23.50 1.50 27.46
CA LYS A 22 23.96 0.45 26.56
C LYS A 22 24.70 1.00 25.34
N VAL A 23 24.07 1.91 24.59
CA VAL A 23 24.60 2.38 23.29
C VAL A 23 25.49 3.63 23.38
N GLY A 24 25.42 4.35 24.50
CA GLY A 24 26.21 5.56 24.77
C GLY A 24 25.53 6.84 24.27
N ARG A 25 26.34 7.89 24.09
CA ARG A 25 25.87 9.26 23.80
C ARG A 25 25.39 9.50 22.36
N LYS A 26 25.72 8.60 21.43
CA LYS A 26 25.34 8.70 20.02
C LYS A 26 24.27 7.67 19.72
N ILE A 27 23.04 8.14 19.55
CA ILE A 27 21.88 7.31 19.24
C ILE A 27 21.58 7.47 17.75
N ILE A 28 21.64 6.38 17.01
CA ILE A 28 21.16 6.32 15.62
C ILE A 28 19.98 5.36 15.63
N LEU A 29 18.80 5.96 15.66
CA LEU A 29 17.50 5.30 15.84
C LEU A 29 16.88 4.97 14.49
N GLY A 30 16.78 3.68 14.18
CA GLY A 30 15.97 3.15 13.09
C GLY A 30 14.52 3.00 13.53
N LEU A 31 13.60 3.59 12.75
CA LEU A 31 12.16 3.45 12.96
C LEU A 31 11.49 2.90 11.70
N PRO A 32 10.54 1.97 11.83
CA PRO A 32 9.78 1.46 10.70
C PRO A 32 8.97 2.58 10.04
N LEU A 33 8.61 2.38 8.78
CA LEU A 33 7.78 3.34 8.05
C LEU A 33 6.34 3.43 8.60
N GLY A 34 5.69 4.58 8.41
CA GLY A 34 4.26 4.70 8.67
C GLY A 34 3.82 4.26 10.08
N LEU A 35 2.85 3.36 10.15
CA LEU A 35 2.12 2.98 11.37
C LEU A 35 2.97 2.22 12.40
N GLY A 36 4.04 1.52 11.98
CA GLY A 36 4.82 0.67 12.89
C GLY A 36 5.64 1.40 13.95
N LYS A 37 5.67 2.74 13.93
CA LYS A 37 6.52 3.54 14.83
C LYS A 37 5.99 3.51 16.28
N PRO A 38 6.85 3.20 17.26
CA PRO A 38 6.50 3.38 18.67
C PRO A 38 6.69 4.86 19.07
N ASN A 39 5.67 5.69 18.80
CA ASN A 39 5.78 7.15 18.92
C ASN A 39 6.17 7.62 20.34
N GLN A 40 5.72 6.94 21.38
CA GLN A 40 6.01 7.26 22.78
C GLN A 40 7.49 7.06 23.08
N LEU A 41 8.06 5.91 22.72
CA LEU A 41 9.50 5.64 22.83
C LEU A 41 10.34 6.60 21.99
N ALA A 42 9.93 6.86 20.74
CA ALA A 42 10.62 7.83 19.90
C ALA A 42 10.63 9.23 20.53
N ASN A 43 9.50 9.67 21.10
CA ASN A 43 9.39 10.95 21.80
C ASN A 43 10.20 10.98 23.10
N ALA A 44 10.23 9.91 23.88
CA ALA A 44 11.03 9.84 25.10
C ALA A 44 12.54 9.97 24.81
N ILE A 45 13.05 9.24 23.81
CA ILE A 45 14.43 9.40 23.33
C ILE A 45 14.67 10.84 22.86
N TYR A 46 13.77 11.38 22.02
CA TYR A 46 13.89 12.74 21.49
C TYR A 46 13.94 13.80 22.60
N ARG A 47 13.03 13.74 23.57
CA ARG A 47 12.98 14.67 24.71
C ARG A 47 14.27 14.60 25.53
N ARG A 48 14.81 13.40 25.75
CA ARG A 48 16.07 13.23 26.49
C ARG A 48 17.23 13.91 25.77
N VAL A 49 17.36 13.69 24.46
CA VAL A 49 18.43 14.29 23.65
C VAL A 49 18.23 15.81 23.51
N LYS A 50 16.99 16.28 23.40
CA LYS A 50 16.66 17.71 23.38
C LYS A 50 17.03 18.41 24.70
N ALA A 51 16.93 17.72 25.83
CA ALA A 51 17.27 18.25 27.14
C ALA A 51 18.79 18.20 27.45
N ASP A 52 19.54 17.29 26.84
CA ASP A 52 20.98 17.11 27.06
C ASP A 52 21.77 17.21 25.74
N PRO A 53 22.37 18.38 25.44
CA PRO A 53 23.20 18.58 24.25
C PRO A 53 24.45 17.69 24.15
N SER A 54 24.83 16.98 25.23
CA SER A 54 25.93 16.00 25.18
C SER A 54 25.53 14.68 24.51
N LEU A 55 24.23 14.46 24.32
CA LEU A 55 23.67 13.37 23.52
C LEU A 55 23.46 13.83 22.07
N SER A 56 23.43 12.88 21.15
CA SER A 56 23.05 13.12 19.75
C SER A 56 22.08 12.06 19.26
N LEU A 57 21.12 12.47 18.42
CA LEU A 57 20.11 11.60 17.87
C LEU A 57 20.07 11.75 16.34
N VAL A 58 20.30 10.66 15.62
CA VAL A 58 19.93 10.54 14.21
C VAL A 58 18.73 9.63 14.12
N ILE A 59 17.66 10.07 13.45
CA ILE A 59 16.45 9.27 13.22
C ILE A 59 16.45 8.85 11.75
N CYS A 60 16.54 7.54 11.48
CA CYS A 60 16.44 6.99 10.14
C CYS A 60 15.06 6.35 9.96
N THR A 61 14.22 6.88 9.07
CA THR A 61 12.85 6.37 8.89
C THR A 61 12.22 6.71 7.53
N ALA A 62 10.94 6.40 7.37
CA ALA A 62 10.12 6.79 6.23
C ALA A 62 8.69 7.09 6.67
N LEU A 63 8.02 8.00 5.96
CA LEU A 63 6.60 8.34 6.13
C LEU A 63 6.22 8.56 7.61
N SER A 64 6.67 9.67 8.18
CA SER A 64 6.25 10.09 9.52
C SER A 64 4.79 10.56 9.51
N LEU A 65 3.92 9.86 10.26
CA LEU A 65 2.46 10.08 10.25
C LEU A 65 2.05 11.17 11.25
N GLU A 66 1.30 12.15 10.76
CA GLU A 66 0.93 13.33 11.53
C GLU A 66 -0.56 13.64 11.42
N LYS A 67 -1.16 14.11 12.51
CA LYS A 67 -2.56 14.57 12.48
C LYS A 67 -2.75 15.62 11.37
N PRO A 68 -3.81 15.50 10.54
CA PRO A 68 -4.14 16.53 9.55
C PRO A 68 -4.32 17.90 10.22
N LYS A 69 -3.86 18.96 9.56
CA LYS A 69 -4.07 20.36 10.00
C LYS A 69 -4.55 21.20 8.81
N GLY A 70 -5.49 22.11 9.06
CA GLY A 70 -5.99 23.05 8.04
C GLY A 70 -5.02 24.21 7.83
N GLY A 71 -4.80 24.60 6.57
CA GLY A 71 -3.91 25.69 6.20
C GLY A 71 -4.56 27.08 6.26
N SER A 72 -5.90 27.14 6.31
CA SER A 72 -6.70 28.36 6.46
C SER A 72 -7.72 28.21 7.59
N ASP A 73 -8.25 29.32 8.12
CA ASP A 73 -9.30 29.30 9.16
C ASP A 73 -10.50 28.42 8.80
N LEU A 74 -10.93 28.45 7.54
CA LEU A 74 -12.07 27.65 7.08
C LEU A 74 -11.72 26.15 7.02
N GLU A 75 -10.52 25.82 6.55
CA GLU A 75 -10.02 24.43 6.58
C GLU A 75 -9.82 23.95 8.02
N GLN A 76 -9.41 24.81 8.95
CA GLN A 76 -9.28 24.49 10.37
C GLN A 76 -10.64 24.23 11.02
N LYS A 77 -11.66 25.08 10.77
CA LYS A 77 -13.03 24.85 11.24
C LYS A 77 -13.64 23.56 10.66
N PHE A 78 -13.30 23.21 9.42
CA PHE A 78 -13.71 21.94 8.81
C PHE A 78 -13.01 20.73 9.46
N LEU A 79 -11.68 20.74 9.49
CA LEU A 79 -10.85 19.61 9.92
C LEU A 79 -10.81 19.45 11.45
N GLY A 80 -10.95 20.51 12.24
CA GLY A 80 -10.79 20.47 13.70
C GLY A 80 -11.62 19.38 14.38
N PRO A 81 -12.96 19.40 14.26
CA PRO A 81 -13.79 18.36 14.89
C PRO A 81 -13.61 16.97 14.27
N PHE A 82 -13.22 16.88 13.00
CA PHE A 82 -12.86 15.60 12.39
C PHE A 82 -11.58 15.04 13.02
N VAL A 83 -10.56 15.87 13.22
CA VAL A 83 -9.29 15.50 13.83
C VAL A 83 -9.48 15.12 15.29
N GLU A 84 -10.28 15.87 16.04
CA GLU A 84 -10.63 15.55 17.42
C GLU A 84 -11.32 14.19 17.52
N ARG A 85 -12.31 13.93 16.67
CA ARG A 85 -13.03 12.64 16.64
C ARG A 85 -12.13 11.47 16.25
N MET A 86 -11.32 11.62 15.19
CA MET A 86 -10.58 10.50 14.61
C MET A 86 -9.21 10.24 15.25
N PHE A 87 -8.57 11.28 15.79
CA PHE A 87 -7.19 11.24 16.31
C PHE A 87 -7.08 11.60 17.79
N SER A 88 -8.19 11.66 18.54
CA SER A 88 -8.12 11.68 20.01
C SER A 88 -7.36 10.45 20.50
N GLY A 89 -6.41 10.66 21.41
CA GLY A 89 -5.50 9.62 21.92
C GLY A 89 -4.37 9.22 20.97
N TYR A 90 -4.25 9.77 19.75
CA TYR A 90 -3.08 9.54 18.90
C TYR A 90 -1.92 10.43 19.35
N VAL A 91 -0.74 9.85 19.48
CA VAL A 91 0.50 10.54 19.89
C VAL A 91 1.22 11.01 18.63
N ASP A 92 1.39 12.33 18.48
CA ASP A 92 2.20 12.90 17.39
C ASP A 92 3.70 12.71 17.67
N LEU A 93 4.52 12.72 16.61
CA LEU A 93 5.97 12.69 16.69
C LEU A 93 6.51 14.10 16.96
N GLU A 94 7.17 14.30 18.10
CA GLU A 94 7.61 15.63 18.54
C GLU A 94 8.73 16.21 17.69
N TYR A 95 9.66 15.38 17.22
CA TYR A 95 10.71 15.82 16.29
C TYR A 95 10.12 16.36 14.99
N MET A 96 8.98 15.83 14.52
CA MET A 96 8.31 16.35 13.33
C MET A 96 7.72 17.74 13.59
N ILE A 97 7.12 17.93 14.76
CA ILE A 97 6.54 19.23 15.18
C ILE A 97 7.62 20.30 15.17
N ASP A 98 8.78 20.00 15.77
CA ASP A 98 9.90 20.94 15.84
C ASP A 98 10.57 21.15 14.48
N LEU A 99 10.73 20.09 13.67
CA LEU A 99 11.20 20.20 12.28
C LEU A 99 10.37 21.20 11.47
N ARG A 100 9.03 21.12 11.53
CA ARG A 100 8.14 22.04 10.79
C ARG A 100 8.19 23.47 11.31
N LYS A 101 8.50 23.66 12.59
CA LYS A 101 8.66 24.98 13.19
C LYS A 101 10.05 25.58 12.91
N GLY A 102 10.98 24.82 12.34
CA GLY A 102 12.38 25.23 12.21
C GLY A 102 13.10 25.29 13.55
N THR A 103 12.66 24.50 14.53
CA THR A 103 13.19 24.47 15.90
C THR A 103 13.72 23.08 16.29
N LEU A 104 14.10 22.27 15.30
CA LEU A 104 14.79 21.00 15.55
C LEU A 104 16.16 21.31 16.18
N PRO A 105 16.54 20.68 17.32
CA PRO A 105 17.83 20.93 17.96
C PRO A 105 19.02 20.54 17.09
N ASP A 106 20.15 21.25 17.20
CA ASP A 106 21.37 20.99 16.42
C ASP A 106 21.96 19.58 16.64
N ASN A 107 21.67 18.96 17.78
CA ASN A 107 22.09 17.59 18.10
C ASN A 107 21.08 16.52 17.65
N VAL A 108 20.07 16.89 16.86
CA VAL A 108 19.07 15.98 16.29
C VAL A 108 19.02 16.10 14.77
N GLU A 109 19.14 14.96 14.09
CA GLU A 109 19.08 14.89 12.63
C GLU A 109 18.02 13.87 12.18
N LEU A 110 17.02 14.32 11.42
CA LEU A 110 16.09 13.41 10.72
C LEU A 110 16.61 13.07 9.33
N ARG A 111 16.72 11.76 9.04
CA ARG A 111 17.01 11.19 7.72
C ARG A 111 15.84 10.35 7.27
N GLU A 112 15.14 10.79 6.23
CA GLU A 112 14.02 10.03 5.65
C GLU A 112 14.39 9.44 4.30
N PHE A 113 13.96 8.19 4.03
CA PHE A 113 14.05 7.59 2.69
C PHE A 113 12.72 7.64 1.90
N TYR A 114 11.65 8.07 2.55
CA TYR A 114 10.36 8.35 1.91
C TYR A 114 9.62 9.44 2.66
N ALA A 115 9.31 10.56 1.98
CA ALA A 115 8.57 11.68 2.55
C ALA A 115 7.06 11.61 2.26
N LYS A 116 6.25 12.26 3.11
CA LYS A 116 4.84 12.52 2.80
C LYS A 116 4.76 13.45 1.59
N ALA A 117 4.13 12.98 0.51
CA ALA A 117 4.08 13.64 -0.78
C ALA A 117 3.81 15.15 -0.69
N GLY A 118 4.75 15.95 -1.19
CA GLY A 118 4.70 17.40 -1.30
C GLY A 118 4.74 18.18 0.02
N SER A 119 4.79 17.51 1.17
CA SER A 119 4.65 18.16 2.47
C SER A 119 5.91 18.92 2.92
N TYR A 120 7.07 18.51 2.42
CA TYR A 120 8.38 19.01 2.88
C TYR A 120 9.22 19.64 1.76
N LEU A 121 8.57 20.14 0.70
CA LEU A 121 9.26 20.78 -0.44
C LEU A 121 10.06 22.02 -0.03
N ASN A 122 9.57 22.76 0.97
CA ASN A 122 10.17 23.99 1.47
C ASN A 122 10.77 23.80 2.88
N VAL A 123 11.22 22.59 3.21
CA VAL A 123 11.88 22.27 4.49
C VAL A 123 13.31 21.86 4.20
N ASP A 124 14.26 22.78 4.40
CA ASP A 124 15.67 22.61 4.05
C ASP A 124 16.26 21.33 4.64
N HIS A 125 16.01 21.08 5.93
CA HIS A 125 16.47 19.88 6.64
C HIS A 125 16.06 18.59 5.91
N THR A 126 14.79 18.48 5.50
CA THR A 126 14.28 17.26 4.84
C THR A 126 14.87 17.12 3.43
N GLN A 127 15.03 18.21 2.69
CA GLN A 127 15.60 18.17 1.34
C GLN A 127 17.10 17.85 1.35
N GLN A 128 17.84 18.28 2.37
CA GLN A 128 19.28 18.05 2.50
C GLN A 128 19.62 16.67 3.08
N ASN A 129 18.77 16.11 3.93
CA ASN A 129 19.01 14.84 4.64
C ASN A 129 18.18 13.67 4.10
N TYR A 130 17.69 13.75 2.86
CA TYR A 130 16.94 12.68 2.20
C TYR A 130 17.86 11.55 1.73
N ILE A 131 17.50 10.30 2.03
CA ILE A 131 18.20 9.10 1.56
C ILE A 131 17.44 8.52 0.36
N SER A 132 18.01 8.61 -0.84
CA SER A 132 17.40 7.98 -2.02
C SER A 132 17.63 6.47 -1.98
N SER A 133 16.64 5.72 -1.49
CA SER A 133 16.71 4.27 -1.33
C SER A 133 15.42 3.58 -1.80
N ASN A 134 15.58 2.46 -2.49
CA ASN A 134 14.47 1.52 -2.71
C ASN A 134 14.18 0.80 -1.40
N TYR A 135 12.92 0.47 -1.10
CA TYR A 135 12.56 -0.21 0.16
C TYR A 135 13.33 -1.52 0.42
N THR A 136 13.63 -2.26 -0.65
CA THR A 136 14.46 -3.48 -0.59
C THR A 136 15.89 -3.25 -0.09
N HIS A 137 16.40 -2.01 -0.14
CA HIS A 137 17.72 -1.61 0.32
C HIS A 137 17.67 -0.76 1.59
N ALA A 138 16.49 -0.33 2.04
CA ALA A 138 16.35 0.59 3.16
C ALA A 138 17.02 0.05 4.44
N TRP A 139 16.86 -1.25 4.75
CA TRP A 139 17.52 -1.86 5.92
C TRP A 139 19.05 -1.78 5.84
N ARG A 140 19.65 -2.01 4.66
CA ARG A 140 21.10 -1.90 4.42
C ARG A 140 21.54 -0.46 4.54
N ASP A 141 20.82 0.47 3.94
CA ASP A 141 21.21 1.88 3.95
C ASP A 141 21.10 2.46 5.37
N ILE A 142 20.13 2.01 6.17
CA ILE A 142 20.03 2.33 7.60
C ILE A 142 21.24 1.78 8.39
N LEU A 143 21.71 0.57 8.07
CA LEU A 143 22.95 0.02 8.65
C LEU A 143 24.18 0.86 8.28
N ASP A 144 24.31 1.26 7.01
CA ASP A 144 25.41 2.09 6.52
C ASP A 144 25.39 3.49 7.16
N ASN A 145 24.20 3.97 7.54
CA ASN A 145 24.02 5.19 8.35
C ASN A 145 24.42 5.00 9.82
N GLY A 146 24.81 3.80 10.24
CA GLY A 146 25.40 3.51 11.54
C GLY A 146 24.40 3.19 12.64
N VAL A 147 23.18 2.76 12.30
CA VAL A 147 22.13 2.41 13.26
C VAL A 147 22.65 1.56 14.42
N ASN A 148 22.27 1.94 15.63
CA ASN A 148 22.59 1.19 16.84
C ASN A 148 21.36 1.01 17.75
N VAL A 149 20.25 1.65 17.45
CA VAL A 149 18.96 1.41 18.11
C VAL A 149 17.91 1.17 17.04
N ILE A 150 17.13 0.10 17.16
CA ILE A 150 15.89 -0.07 16.40
C ILE A 150 14.73 -0.17 17.38
N ALA A 151 13.63 0.52 17.07
CA ALA A 151 12.42 0.50 17.87
C ALA A 151 11.19 0.22 17.01
N GLN A 152 10.39 -0.76 17.41
CA GLN A 152 9.23 -1.25 16.67
C GLN A 152 8.00 -1.32 17.56
N MET A 153 6.85 -0.84 17.07
CA MET A 153 5.56 -1.11 17.70
C MET A 153 5.09 -2.51 17.33
N VAL A 154 4.64 -3.28 18.33
CA VAL A 154 4.18 -4.67 18.18
C VAL A 154 2.87 -4.89 18.93
N CYS A 155 2.22 -6.03 18.72
CA CYS A 155 1.18 -6.56 19.62
C CYS A 155 1.56 -7.96 20.07
N LYS A 156 0.89 -8.48 21.12
CA LYS A 156 1.15 -9.82 21.65
C LYS A 156 -0.09 -10.70 21.67
N LYS A 157 0.09 -12.01 21.75
CA LYS A 157 -0.97 -13.00 21.93
C LYS A 157 -0.39 -14.23 22.64
N GLU A 158 -1.20 -14.90 23.46
CA GLU A 158 -0.89 -16.22 23.98
C GLU A 158 -1.21 -17.29 22.93
N ILE A 159 -0.22 -18.10 22.56
CA ILE A 159 -0.39 -19.25 21.67
C ILE A 159 0.28 -20.46 22.33
N ASN A 160 -0.47 -21.53 22.55
CA ASN A 160 0.01 -22.77 23.19
C ASN A 160 0.69 -22.55 24.57
N GLY A 161 0.26 -21.54 25.33
CA GLY A 161 0.80 -21.21 26.64
C GLY A 161 2.06 -20.33 26.62
N GLU A 162 2.46 -19.82 25.46
CA GLU A 162 3.57 -18.89 25.29
C GLU A 162 3.10 -17.54 24.73
N THR A 163 3.62 -16.46 25.30
CA THR A 163 3.45 -15.11 24.75
C THR A 163 4.29 -14.97 23.47
N VAL A 164 3.62 -14.81 22.34
CA VAL A 164 4.25 -14.46 21.06
C VAL A 164 3.94 -13.02 20.68
N TYR A 165 4.86 -12.40 19.94
CA TYR A 165 4.74 -11.04 19.46
C TYR A 165 4.52 -11.01 17.96
N SER A 166 3.81 -10.00 17.47
CA SER A 166 3.65 -9.74 16.05
C SER A 166 4.03 -8.30 15.73
N MET A 167 4.91 -8.12 14.74
CA MET A 167 5.20 -6.83 14.11
C MET A 167 3.98 -6.28 13.35
N SER A 168 2.90 -7.07 13.25
CA SER A 168 1.57 -6.67 12.78
C SER A 168 1.63 -5.97 11.42
N CYS A 169 1.52 -4.65 11.44
CA CYS A 169 1.44 -3.78 10.30
C CYS A 169 2.75 -3.57 9.56
N ASN A 170 3.90 -3.88 10.15
CA ASN A 170 5.15 -3.46 9.55
C ASN A 170 6.38 -4.34 9.87
N PRO A 171 6.46 -5.55 9.30
CA PRO A 171 7.70 -6.32 9.29
C PRO A 171 8.79 -5.77 8.34
N GLU A 172 8.47 -4.84 7.42
CA GLU A 172 9.33 -4.40 6.30
C GLU A 172 10.82 -4.28 6.64
N VAL A 173 11.18 -3.30 7.47
CA VAL A 173 12.59 -2.98 7.74
C VAL A 173 13.08 -3.82 8.91
N SER A 174 12.24 -3.97 9.94
CA SER A 174 12.64 -4.55 11.22
C SER A 174 12.95 -6.05 11.12
N ALA A 175 12.26 -6.78 10.25
CA ALA A 175 12.50 -8.22 10.06
C ALA A 175 13.89 -8.51 9.48
N ASP A 176 14.39 -7.64 8.60
CA ASP A 176 15.71 -7.80 7.97
C ASP A 176 16.83 -7.09 8.74
N LEU A 177 16.53 -5.94 9.35
CA LEU A 177 17.49 -5.14 10.08
C LEU A 177 17.91 -5.78 11.42
N ALA A 178 16.96 -6.36 12.17
CA ALA A 178 17.26 -6.93 13.48
C ALA A 178 18.28 -8.07 13.43
N PRO A 179 18.18 -9.08 12.53
CA PRO A 179 19.21 -10.10 12.38
C PRO A 179 20.61 -9.54 12.09
N ALA A 180 20.71 -8.54 11.21
CA ALA A 180 21.98 -7.91 10.89
C ALA A 180 22.57 -7.15 12.09
N MET A 181 21.72 -6.47 12.88
CA MET A 181 22.15 -5.83 14.11
C MET A 181 22.65 -6.86 15.13
N TRP A 182 21.95 -7.97 15.33
CA TRP A 182 22.42 -9.06 16.21
C TRP A 182 23.81 -9.56 15.82
N ASP A 183 24.11 -9.67 14.53
CA ASP A 183 25.45 -10.06 14.07
C ASP A 183 26.50 -8.99 14.36
N LEU A 184 26.15 -7.71 14.26
CA LEU A 184 27.03 -6.60 14.68
C LEU A 184 27.30 -6.63 16.19
N GLU A 185 26.32 -7.00 17.02
CA GLU A 185 26.52 -7.14 18.46
C GLU A 185 27.48 -8.25 18.82
N LYS A 186 27.38 -9.39 18.14
CA LYS A 186 28.36 -10.49 18.29
C LYS A 186 29.78 -10.04 17.93
N GLN A 187 29.91 -9.01 17.09
CA GLN A 187 31.18 -8.36 16.74
C GLN A 187 31.58 -7.24 17.72
N GLY A 188 30.86 -7.06 18.83
CA GLY A 188 31.15 -6.10 19.88
C GLY A 188 30.51 -4.72 19.69
N ARG A 189 29.61 -4.53 18.71
CA ARG A 189 28.87 -3.28 18.56
C ARG A 189 27.81 -3.17 19.65
N LYS A 190 27.75 -2.01 20.29
CA LYS A 190 26.70 -1.70 21.26
C LYS A 190 25.39 -1.43 20.52
N ILE A 191 24.40 -2.30 20.66
CA ILE A 191 23.10 -2.16 20.00
C ILE A 191 21.92 -2.25 20.99
N ALA A 192 20.76 -1.75 20.60
CA ALA A 192 19.49 -2.02 21.27
C ALA A 192 18.41 -2.32 20.23
N ILE A 193 17.61 -3.35 20.50
CA ILE A 193 16.47 -3.77 19.65
C ILE A 193 15.26 -3.81 20.56
N ILE A 194 14.31 -2.91 20.35
CA ILE A 194 13.28 -2.60 21.35
C ILE A 194 11.89 -2.77 20.72
N ALA A 195 11.01 -3.46 21.44
CA ALA A 195 9.59 -3.52 21.13
C ALA A 195 8.79 -2.62 22.08
N GLN A 196 7.77 -1.93 21.57
CA GLN A 196 6.73 -1.30 22.39
C GLN A 196 5.38 -1.93 22.04
N VAL A 197 4.70 -2.51 23.01
CA VAL A 197 3.41 -3.15 22.82
C VAL A 197 2.31 -2.09 22.68
N ASN A 198 1.50 -2.22 21.64
CA ASN A 198 0.22 -1.56 21.49
C ASN A 198 -0.83 -2.58 21.08
N GLN A 199 -1.69 -2.96 22.02
CA GLN A 199 -2.66 -4.03 21.81
C GLN A 199 -3.83 -3.63 20.88
N ASN A 200 -3.92 -2.37 20.44
CA ASN A 200 -4.86 -1.95 19.40
C ASN A 200 -4.43 -2.40 17.99
N LEU A 201 -3.14 -2.76 17.79
CA LEU A 201 -2.66 -3.31 16.53
C LEU A 201 -3.32 -4.66 16.23
N PRO A 202 -3.74 -4.93 14.97
CA PRO A 202 -4.18 -6.25 14.59
C PRO A 202 -3.06 -7.28 14.70
N PHE A 203 -3.25 -8.36 15.46
CA PHE A 203 -2.27 -9.45 15.48
C PHE A 203 -2.28 -10.17 14.13
N MET A 204 -1.19 -10.03 13.36
CA MET A 204 -1.04 -10.62 12.02
C MET A 204 0.01 -11.73 12.00
N TYR A 205 -0.18 -12.67 11.09
CA TYR A 205 0.63 -13.87 10.95
C TYR A 205 1.65 -13.74 9.81
N GLY A 206 2.46 -14.78 9.65
CA GLY A 206 3.58 -14.84 8.72
C GLY A 206 4.90 -14.54 9.41
N ASP A 207 5.86 -14.00 8.67
CA ASP A 207 7.19 -13.66 9.21
C ASP A 207 7.14 -12.47 10.19
N ALA A 208 5.98 -11.82 10.31
CA ALA A 208 5.75 -10.81 11.34
C ALA A 208 5.68 -11.39 12.77
N VAL A 209 5.43 -12.69 12.93
CA VAL A 209 5.36 -13.34 14.26
C VAL A 209 6.76 -13.70 14.74
N VAL A 210 7.13 -13.22 15.92
CA VAL A 210 8.44 -13.41 16.53
C VAL A 210 8.33 -13.75 18.02
N SER A 211 9.36 -14.40 18.56
CA SER A 211 9.47 -14.63 20.01
C SER A 211 9.95 -13.36 20.73
N ALA A 212 9.84 -13.36 22.06
CA ALA A 212 10.36 -12.29 22.91
C ALA A 212 11.89 -12.08 22.73
N ASP A 213 12.63 -13.16 22.46
CA ASP A 213 14.09 -13.16 22.26
C ASP A 213 14.55 -12.42 21.00
N ASN A 214 13.60 -11.99 20.14
CA ASN A 214 13.92 -11.08 19.04
C ASN A 214 14.32 -9.68 19.54
N TYR A 215 14.06 -9.36 20.81
CA TYR A 215 14.27 -8.04 21.40
C TYR A 215 15.21 -8.08 22.60
N HIS A 216 15.96 -7.00 22.79
CA HIS A 216 16.67 -6.72 24.03
C HIS A 216 15.73 -6.25 25.14
N ALA A 217 14.71 -5.49 24.75
CA ALA A 217 13.76 -4.88 25.65
C ALA A 217 12.35 -4.88 25.07
N VAL A 218 11.36 -5.10 25.93
CA VAL A 218 9.94 -5.00 25.59
C VAL A 218 9.29 -4.03 26.57
N ILE A 219 8.68 -2.97 26.03
CA ILE A 219 7.89 -2.01 26.80
C ILE A 219 6.43 -2.43 26.67
N ASP A 220 5.79 -2.76 27.77
CA ASP A 220 4.44 -3.28 27.79
C ASP A 220 3.65 -2.71 28.97
N SER A 221 2.86 -1.69 28.68
CA SER A 221 1.94 -1.06 29.62
C SER A 221 0.68 -0.62 28.88
N PRO A 222 -0.52 -0.78 29.48
CA PRO A 222 -1.77 -0.26 28.94
C PRO A 222 -1.73 1.24 28.60
N ASP A 223 -0.89 2.03 29.28
CA ASP A 223 -0.71 3.46 29.01
C ASP A 223 -0.16 3.75 27.61
N TYR A 224 0.48 2.76 27.00
CA TYR A 224 1.06 2.86 25.65
C TYR A 224 0.17 2.22 24.56
N TYR A 225 -1.01 1.71 24.93
CA TYR A 225 -1.99 1.19 23.97
C TYR A 225 -2.80 2.34 23.37
N THR A 226 -2.08 3.27 22.74
CA THR A 226 -2.68 4.49 22.19
C THR A 226 -3.39 4.23 20.87
N ARG A 227 -4.21 5.20 20.49
CA ARG A 227 -4.90 5.22 19.21
C ARG A 227 -3.92 5.00 18.05
N LEU A 228 -4.31 4.18 17.08
CA LEU A 228 -3.57 3.98 15.83
C LEU A 228 -3.87 5.12 14.84
N PHE A 229 -2.92 5.41 13.95
CA PHE A 229 -3.15 6.37 12.87
C PHE A 229 -4.11 5.78 11.83
N GLY A 230 -5.32 6.32 11.75
CA GLY A 230 -6.28 6.03 10.67
C GLY A 230 -6.08 6.98 9.50
N ALA A 231 -5.59 6.48 8.36
CA ALA A 231 -5.45 7.27 7.14
C ALA A 231 -6.83 7.50 6.49
N PRO A 232 -7.34 8.75 6.43
CA PRO A 232 -8.66 9.01 5.87
C PRO A 232 -8.70 8.68 4.38
N LYS A 233 -9.83 8.12 3.92
CA LYS A 233 -10.02 7.82 2.50
C LYS A 233 -10.15 9.09 1.65
N MET A 234 -9.64 9.02 0.43
CA MET A 234 -9.82 10.05 -0.58
C MET A 234 -11.04 9.72 -1.46
N SER A 235 -11.78 10.74 -1.87
CA SER A 235 -12.87 10.57 -2.85
C SER A 235 -12.29 10.11 -4.19
N ILE A 236 -12.93 9.14 -4.84
CA ILE A 236 -12.62 8.76 -6.21
C ILE A 236 -13.28 9.75 -7.17
N THR A 237 -12.47 10.30 -8.08
CA THR A 237 -12.93 11.24 -9.11
C THR A 237 -13.24 10.53 -10.43
N THR A 238 -13.91 11.21 -11.36
CA THR A 238 -14.17 10.70 -12.71
C THR A 238 -12.89 10.24 -13.42
N PRO A 239 -11.80 11.05 -13.49
CA PRO A 239 -10.53 10.57 -14.03
C PRO A 239 -10.01 9.29 -13.34
N ASP A 240 -10.07 9.23 -12.01
CA ASP A 240 -9.58 8.09 -11.25
C ASP A 240 -10.38 6.82 -11.58
N TYR A 241 -11.70 6.93 -11.66
CA TYR A 241 -12.55 5.83 -12.08
C TYR A 241 -12.22 5.34 -13.49
N MET A 242 -12.06 6.26 -14.45
CA MET A 242 -11.71 5.89 -15.82
C MET A 242 -10.36 5.16 -15.86
N ILE A 243 -9.34 5.65 -15.14
CA ILE A 243 -8.04 4.98 -15.01
C ILE A 243 -8.20 3.58 -14.39
N GLY A 244 -8.94 3.46 -13.28
CA GLY A 244 -9.18 2.20 -12.60
C GLY A 244 -9.91 1.18 -13.48
N MET A 245 -10.88 1.63 -14.28
CA MET A 245 -11.63 0.78 -15.22
C MET A 245 -10.78 0.33 -16.41
N TYR A 246 -9.90 1.19 -16.94
CA TYR A 246 -8.91 0.74 -17.93
C TYR A 246 -7.94 -0.28 -17.32
N ALA A 247 -7.42 -0.03 -16.12
CA ALA A 247 -6.50 -0.93 -15.44
C ALA A 247 -7.15 -2.30 -15.14
N SER A 248 -8.44 -2.35 -14.76
CA SER A 248 -9.15 -3.60 -14.46
C SER A 248 -9.29 -4.53 -15.67
N THR A 249 -9.25 -3.99 -16.89
CA THR A 249 -9.25 -4.80 -18.14
C THR A 249 -7.91 -5.51 -18.38
N LEU A 250 -6.82 -5.06 -17.76
CA LEU A 250 -5.49 -5.67 -17.92
C LEU A 250 -5.17 -6.71 -16.84
N ILE A 251 -6.03 -6.85 -15.83
CA ILE A 251 -5.86 -7.85 -14.78
C ILE A 251 -6.28 -9.23 -15.29
N LYS A 252 -5.39 -10.20 -15.16
CA LYS A 252 -5.58 -11.55 -15.69
C LYS A 252 -6.06 -12.51 -14.60
N ASP A 253 -7.05 -13.34 -14.93
CA ASP A 253 -7.51 -14.41 -14.05
C ASP A 253 -6.40 -15.46 -13.84
N GLY A 254 -6.36 -16.08 -12.67
CA GLY A 254 -5.25 -16.94 -12.23
C GLY A 254 -3.97 -16.16 -11.88
N GLY A 255 -4.03 -14.83 -11.85
CA GLY A 255 -2.87 -13.96 -11.72
C GLY A 255 -2.45 -13.59 -10.30
N THR A 256 -1.47 -12.69 -10.23
CA THR A 256 -1.01 -12.03 -9.01
C THR A 256 -1.13 -10.53 -9.17
N LEU A 257 -1.62 -9.85 -8.14
CA LEU A 257 -1.81 -8.41 -8.13
C LEU A 257 -0.90 -7.74 -7.10
N GLN A 258 -0.34 -6.60 -7.48
CA GLN A 258 0.11 -5.55 -6.57
C GLN A 258 -0.61 -4.27 -6.93
N ILE A 259 -1.06 -3.54 -5.91
CA ILE A 259 -1.70 -2.23 -6.06
C ILE A 259 -1.10 -1.25 -5.06
N GLY A 260 -1.02 0.01 -5.46
CA GLY A 260 -0.67 1.12 -4.57
C GLY A 260 -1.87 1.64 -3.77
N ILE A 261 -1.65 2.76 -3.08
CA ILE A 261 -2.63 3.42 -2.22
C ILE A 261 -3.48 4.48 -2.93
N GLY A 262 -4.52 4.94 -2.22
CA GLY A 262 -5.28 6.11 -2.58
C GLY A 262 -6.32 5.87 -3.66
N SER A 263 -6.90 6.95 -4.18
CA SER A 263 -8.10 6.87 -5.02
C SER A 263 -7.93 6.09 -6.32
N LEU A 264 -6.71 6.00 -6.87
CA LEU A 264 -6.45 5.19 -8.06
C LEU A 264 -6.42 3.69 -7.75
N GLY A 265 -5.84 3.29 -6.61
CA GLY A 265 -5.90 1.91 -6.12
C GLY A 265 -7.33 1.49 -5.80
N ASP A 266 -8.09 2.37 -5.13
CA ASP A 266 -9.51 2.14 -4.84
C ASP A 266 -10.35 2.04 -6.12
N ALA A 267 -10.07 2.85 -7.14
CA ALA A 267 -10.77 2.80 -8.42
C ALA A 267 -10.52 1.48 -9.16
N LEU A 268 -9.29 0.95 -9.13
CA LEU A 268 -8.98 -0.37 -9.67
C LEU A 268 -9.71 -1.47 -8.89
N CYS A 269 -9.68 -1.44 -7.55
CA CYS A 269 -10.43 -2.39 -6.73
C CYS A 269 -11.94 -2.37 -7.05
N TYR A 270 -12.52 -1.18 -7.22
CA TYR A 270 -13.90 -1.02 -7.64
C TYR A 270 -14.16 -1.64 -9.01
N GLY A 271 -13.30 -1.38 -10.00
CA GLY A 271 -13.41 -1.96 -11.33
C GLY A 271 -13.33 -3.49 -11.32
N LEU A 272 -12.43 -4.07 -10.52
CA LEU A 272 -12.31 -5.52 -10.36
C LEU A 272 -13.53 -6.13 -9.66
N GLN A 273 -14.04 -5.49 -8.61
CA GLN A 273 -15.25 -5.93 -7.94
C GLN A 273 -16.45 -5.88 -8.90
N MET A 274 -16.62 -4.77 -9.64
CA MET A 274 -17.69 -4.62 -10.63
C MET A 274 -17.57 -5.66 -11.74
N ARG A 275 -16.35 -5.90 -12.25
CA ARG A 275 -16.06 -6.94 -13.25
C ARG A 275 -16.51 -8.32 -12.77
N HIS A 276 -16.38 -8.63 -11.49
CA HIS A 276 -16.70 -9.94 -10.95
C HIS A 276 -18.16 -10.08 -10.51
N THR A 277 -18.70 -9.11 -9.76
CA THR A 277 -20.03 -9.22 -9.14
C THR A 277 -21.15 -8.63 -10.01
N GLN A 278 -20.81 -7.76 -10.95
CA GLN A 278 -21.76 -7.03 -11.82
C GLN A 278 -21.28 -7.06 -13.28
N ASN A 279 -20.83 -8.23 -13.77
CA ASN A 279 -20.12 -8.34 -15.04
C ASN A 279 -20.89 -7.78 -16.25
N ALA A 280 -22.22 -7.90 -16.28
CA ALA A 280 -23.03 -7.33 -17.36
C ALA A 280 -22.95 -5.80 -17.42
N GLU A 281 -23.05 -5.12 -16.27
CA GLU A 281 -22.89 -3.66 -16.17
C GLU A 281 -21.45 -3.24 -16.45
N TYR A 282 -20.45 -4.04 -16.00
CA TYR A 282 -19.04 -3.82 -16.34
C TYR A 282 -18.81 -3.85 -17.85
N LYS A 283 -19.32 -4.87 -18.55
CA LYS A 283 -19.21 -5.00 -20.00
C LYS A 283 -19.96 -3.90 -20.74
N ASP A 284 -21.14 -3.51 -20.26
CA ASP A 284 -21.90 -2.37 -20.80
C ASP A 284 -21.07 -1.06 -20.68
N PHE A 285 -20.42 -0.85 -19.54
CA PHE A 285 -19.51 0.29 -19.34
C PHE A 285 -18.33 0.27 -20.31
N VAL A 286 -17.60 -0.84 -20.40
CA VAL A 286 -16.45 -1.02 -21.31
C VAL A 286 -16.86 -0.75 -22.76
N LYS A 287 -18.04 -1.24 -23.17
CA LYS A 287 -18.57 -1.05 -24.52
C LYS A 287 -18.98 0.40 -24.79
N LYS A 288 -19.83 1.00 -23.94
CA LYS A 288 -20.37 2.36 -24.15
C LYS A 288 -19.32 3.45 -24.09
N ASN A 289 -18.24 3.22 -23.35
CA ASN A 289 -17.09 4.13 -23.29
C ASN A 289 -16.04 3.87 -24.41
N ALA A 290 -16.37 3.02 -25.39
CA ALA A 290 -15.48 2.63 -26.50
C ALA A 290 -14.11 2.09 -26.05
N MET A 291 -14.02 1.53 -24.84
CA MET A 291 -12.76 0.97 -24.32
C MET A 291 -12.36 -0.26 -25.13
N TRP A 292 -13.34 -1.12 -25.45
CA TRP A 292 -13.11 -2.29 -26.30
C TRP A 292 -12.76 -1.90 -27.74
N ASP A 293 -13.49 -0.97 -28.33
CA ASP A 293 -13.25 -0.58 -29.73
C ASP A 293 -11.84 0.01 -29.92
N LYS A 294 -11.34 0.74 -28.92
CA LYS A 294 -10.00 1.35 -28.95
C LYS A 294 -8.88 0.39 -28.53
N PHE A 295 -9.13 -0.49 -27.56
CA PHE A 295 -8.07 -1.24 -26.87
C PHE A 295 -8.31 -2.76 -26.81
N GLY A 296 -9.35 -3.29 -27.47
CA GLY A 296 -9.75 -4.71 -27.39
C GLY A 296 -8.61 -5.67 -27.68
N ALA A 297 -7.81 -5.41 -28.72
CA ALA A 297 -6.66 -6.25 -29.06
C ALA A 297 -5.62 -6.37 -27.93
N VAL A 298 -5.38 -5.30 -27.17
CA VAL A 298 -4.45 -5.37 -26.02
C VAL A 298 -5.12 -5.96 -24.78
N ILE A 299 -6.42 -5.68 -24.57
CA ILE A 299 -7.21 -6.26 -23.49
C ILE A 299 -7.25 -7.78 -23.62
N ASP A 300 -7.57 -8.31 -24.79
CA ASP A 300 -7.63 -9.76 -25.07
C ASP A 300 -6.28 -10.45 -24.87
N ARG A 301 -5.20 -9.81 -25.31
CA ARG A 301 -3.86 -10.39 -25.20
C ARG A 301 -3.38 -10.47 -23.74
N ILE A 302 -3.78 -9.53 -22.89
CA ILE A 302 -3.11 -9.28 -21.60
C ILE A 302 -3.98 -9.54 -20.39
N GLY A 303 -5.26 -9.20 -20.44
CA GLY A 303 -6.17 -9.33 -19.31
C GLY A 303 -7.47 -9.99 -19.74
N GLY A 304 -8.57 -9.24 -19.68
CA GLY A 304 -9.89 -9.69 -20.06
C GLY A 304 -11.00 -8.86 -19.41
N ILE A 305 -12.24 -9.20 -19.76
CA ILE A 305 -13.44 -8.52 -19.23
C ILE A 305 -14.44 -9.48 -18.56
N ASP A 306 -14.11 -10.77 -18.52
CA ASP A 306 -14.93 -11.80 -17.85
C ASP A 306 -14.68 -11.84 -16.34
N ALA A 307 -15.64 -12.36 -15.59
CA ALA A 307 -15.49 -12.61 -14.16
C ALA A 307 -14.33 -13.58 -13.88
N PHE A 308 -13.77 -13.51 -12.67
CA PHE A 308 -12.66 -14.36 -12.25
C PHE A 308 -13.14 -15.76 -11.84
N ASP A 309 -12.67 -16.81 -12.52
CA ASP A 309 -12.98 -18.20 -12.21
C ASP A 309 -11.95 -18.77 -11.22
N GLU A 310 -10.66 -18.71 -11.56
CA GLU A 310 -9.57 -19.11 -10.65
C GLU A 310 -9.38 -18.07 -9.53
N GLY A 311 -9.61 -16.80 -9.84
CA GLY A 311 -9.30 -15.68 -8.95
C GLY A 311 -7.85 -15.23 -9.09
N ILE A 312 -7.52 -14.18 -8.35
CA ILE A 312 -6.15 -13.68 -8.21
C ILE A 312 -5.65 -13.90 -6.78
N THR A 313 -4.34 -13.79 -6.60
CA THR A 313 -3.67 -13.69 -5.30
C THR A 313 -3.02 -12.30 -5.15
N GLY A 314 -2.78 -11.86 -3.93
CA GLY A 314 -2.06 -10.61 -3.63
C GLY A 314 -0.58 -10.86 -3.34
N SER A 315 0.30 -10.08 -3.95
CA SER A 315 1.70 -9.96 -3.52
C SER A 315 2.06 -8.49 -3.58
N THR A 316 1.89 -7.79 -2.46
CA THR A 316 1.85 -6.32 -2.42
C THR A 316 2.79 -5.78 -1.35
N GLU A 317 3.45 -4.66 -1.66
CA GLU A 317 4.23 -3.91 -0.69
C GLU A 317 3.34 -3.43 0.45
N MET A 318 2.31 -2.65 0.11
CA MET A 318 1.31 -2.19 1.06
C MET A 318 0.03 -2.99 0.90
N LEU A 319 -0.41 -3.65 1.97
CA LEU A 319 -1.75 -4.19 2.09
C LEU A 319 -2.70 -3.04 2.40
N VAL A 320 -3.63 -2.79 1.48
CA VAL A 320 -4.69 -1.77 1.59
C VAL A 320 -6.04 -2.42 1.82
N ASP A 321 -6.99 -1.68 2.36
CA ASP A 321 -8.34 -2.17 2.66
C ASP A 321 -9.11 -2.62 1.41
N GLY A 322 -8.78 -2.06 0.24
CA GLY A 322 -9.25 -2.54 -1.07
C GLY A 322 -9.08 -4.07 -1.25
N TYR A 323 -8.01 -4.67 -0.73
CA TYR A 323 -7.83 -6.12 -0.78
C TYR A 323 -8.90 -6.88 0.00
N LEU A 324 -9.36 -6.36 1.14
CA LEU A 324 -10.42 -7.01 1.90
C LEU A 324 -11.72 -7.02 1.11
N HIS A 325 -12.02 -5.94 0.37
CA HIS A 325 -13.15 -5.91 -0.54
C HIS A 325 -13.02 -6.91 -1.70
N LEU A 326 -11.80 -7.10 -2.22
CA LEU A 326 -11.54 -8.09 -3.26
C LEU A 326 -11.63 -9.54 -2.74
N VAL A 327 -11.20 -9.81 -1.51
CA VAL A 327 -11.39 -11.11 -0.85
C VAL A 327 -12.89 -11.36 -0.64
N ASN A 328 -13.60 -10.41 -0.04
CA ASN A 328 -15.03 -10.55 0.27
C ASN A 328 -15.91 -10.69 -0.98
N SER A 329 -15.49 -10.12 -2.11
CA SER A 329 -16.22 -10.25 -3.38
C SER A 329 -15.89 -11.53 -4.14
N GLY A 330 -14.85 -12.29 -3.75
CA GLY A 330 -14.42 -13.50 -4.46
C GLY A 330 -13.42 -13.27 -5.59
N VAL A 331 -12.93 -12.04 -5.77
CA VAL A 331 -11.88 -11.73 -6.75
C VAL A 331 -10.53 -12.30 -6.27
N VAL A 332 -10.16 -12.03 -5.02
CA VAL A 332 -8.97 -12.60 -4.39
C VAL A 332 -9.36 -13.91 -3.70
N LYS A 333 -9.16 -15.02 -4.41
CA LYS A 333 -9.46 -16.38 -3.92
C LYS A 333 -8.43 -17.43 -4.35
N ARG A 334 -7.45 -17.05 -5.19
CA ARG A 334 -6.40 -17.97 -5.63
C ARG A 334 -5.42 -18.19 -4.48
N LYS A 335 -5.29 -19.45 -4.10
CA LYS A 335 -4.44 -19.92 -3.00
C LYS A 335 -2.99 -20.02 -3.45
N THR A 336 -2.08 -19.66 -2.56
CA THR A 336 -0.63 -19.93 -2.69
C THR A 336 -0.15 -20.65 -1.44
N TYR A 337 0.96 -21.39 -1.55
CA TYR A 337 1.53 -22.17 -0.45
C TYR A 337 3.03 -21.87 -0.34
N ASN A 338 3.51 -21.75 0.89
CA ASN A 338 4.93 -21.50 1.17
C ASN A 338 5.77 -22.79 1.14
N ASN A 339 5.57 -23.60 0.11
CA ASN A 339 6.40 -24.77 -0.16
C ASN A 339 6.54 -24.92 -1.68
N ILE A 340 7.78 -25.04 -2.14
CA ILE A 340 8.11 -25.08 -3.57
C ILE A 340 7.48 -26.28 -4.29
N HIS A 341 7.44 -27.45 -3.66
CA HIS A 341 6.92 -28.67 -4.27
C HIS A 341 5.38 -28.63 -4.33
N ILE A 342 4.70 -28.28 -3.24
CA ILE A 342 3.23 -28.12 -3.22
C ILE A 342 2.81 -27.06 -4.24
N GLN A 343 3.44 -25.88 -4.21
CA GLN A 343 3.08 -24.80 -5.14
C GLN A 343 3.27 -25.21 -6.60
N ARG A 344 4.35 -25.94 -6.91
CA ARG A 344 4.60 -26.45 -8.26
C ARG A 344 3.54 -27.46 -8.69
N LEU A 345 3.22 -28.45 -7.85
CA LEU A 345 2.21 -29.47 -8.15
C LEU A 345 0.81 -28.85 -8.35
N ILE A 346 0.45 -27.82 -7.55
CA ILE A 346 -0.78 -27.06 -7.72
C ILE A 346 -0.79 -26.30 -9.06
N ASN A 347 0.30 -25.61 -9.39
CA ASN A 347 0.42 -24.88 -10.65
C ASN A 347 0.34 -25.80 -11.87
N GLU A 348 0.91 -27.00 -11.78
CA GLU A 348 0.85 -28.06 -12.80
C GLU A 348 -0.50 -28.80 -12.81
N LYS A 349 -1.43 -28.46 -11.91
CA LYS A 349 -2.74 -29.12 -11.72
C LYS A 349 -2.64 -30.63 -11.45
N LYS A 350 -1.52 -31.08 -10.89
CA LYS A 350 -1.30 -32.48 -10.50
C LYS A 350 -1.98 -32.83 -9.17
N ILE A 351 -2.10 -31.83 -8.29
CA ILE A 351 -2.88 -31.91 -7.05
C ILE A 351 -3.86 -30.73 -7.00
N THR A 352 -4.91 -30.87 -6.18
CA THR A 352 -5.82 -29.79 -5.82
C THR A 352 -5.70 -29.50 -4.32
N ASP A 353 -6.63 -28.73 -3.74
CA ASP A 353 -6.70 -28.58 -2.30
C ASP A 353 -7.21 -29.83 -1.58
N ALA A 354 -7.84 -30.78 -2.27
CA ALA A 354 -8.23 -32.06 -1.71
C ALA A 354 -7.00 -32.96 -1.50
N VAL A 355 -6.87 -33.52 -0.30
CA VAL A 355 -5.79 -34.46 0.02
C VAL A 355 -6.26 -35.88 -0.32
N THR A 356 -5.44 -36.61 -1.07
CA THR A 356 -5.70 -38.00 -1.48
C THR A 356 -4.43 -38.84 -1.33
N PRO A 357 -4.52 -40.18 -1.38
CA PRO A 357 -3.32 -41.03 -1.41
C PRO A 357 -2.35 -40.64 -2.55
N LYS A 358 -2.89 -40.20 -3.70
CA LYS A 358 -2.09 -39.73 -4.83
C LYS A 358 -1.27 -38.47 -4.50
N THR A 359 -1.73 -37.64 -3.57
CA THR A 359 -0.98 -36.48 -3.09
C THR A 359 0.36 -36.89 -2.49
N LEU A 360 0.41 -37.94 -1.67
CA LEU A 360 1.65 -38.45 -1.08
C LEU A 360 2.59 -39.02 -2.14
N GLU A 361 2.07 -39.81 -3.08
CA GLU A 361 2.88 -40.36 -4.19
C GLU A 361 3.55 -39.25 -5.00
N LEU A 362 2.80 -38.20 -5.35
CA LEU A 362 3.31 -37.07 -6.11
C LEU A 362 4.33 -36.24 -5.32
N LEU A 363 4.19 -36.14 -3.99
CA LEU A 363 5.17 -35.48 -3.14
C LEU A 363 6.47 -36.28 -3.05
N VAL A 364 6.41 -37.61 -3.01
CA VAL A 364 7.58 -38.48 -3.11
C VAL A 364 8.25 -38.31 -4.48
N GLU A 365 7.47 -38.39 -5.58
CA GLU A 365 7.97 -38.22 -6.95
C GLU A 365 8.63 -36.85 -7.16
N ALA A 366 8.07 -35.80 -6.55
CA ALA A 366 8.62 -34.44 -6.60
C ALA A 366 9.82 -34.22 -5.67
N GLY A 367 10.21 -35.21 -4.87
CA GLY A 367 11.29 -35.13 -3.88
C GLY A 367 10.97 -34.22 -2.68
N ALA A 368 9.69 -33.97 -2.41
CA ALA A 368 9.24 -33.16 -1.29
C ALA A 368 9.30 -33.91 0.05
N ILE A 369 9.12 -35.24 -0.01
CA ILE A 369 9.20 -36.15 1.14
C ILE A 369 9.92 -37.44 0.75
N HIS A 370 10.45 -38.14 1.74
CA HIS A 370 11.10 -39.43 1.55
C HIS A 370 10.10 -40.58 1.41
N ARG A 371 10.52 -41.69 0.79
CA ARG A 371 9.74 -42.94 0.72
C ARG A 371 9.58 -43.60 2.09
N VAL A 372 10.61 -43.49 2.93
CA VAL A 372 10.52 -43.80 4.36
C VAL A 372 10.51 -42.47 5.08
N LEU A 373 9.37 -42.10 5.67
CA LEU A 373 9.17 -40.77 6.22
C LEU A 373 10.06 -40.54 7.44
N THR A 374 10.70 -39.38 7.43
CA THR A 374 11.41 -38.82 8.57
C THR A 374 10.46 -38.02 9.47
N ALA A 375 10.94 -37.59 10.64
CA ALA A 375 10.19 -36.68 11.49
C ALA A 375 9.90 -35.34 10.80
N ASP A 376 10.82 -34.85 9.96
CA ASP A 376 10.64 -33.61 9.20
C ASP A 376 9.58 -33.78 8.11
N ASP A 377 9.58 -34.91 7.40
CA ASP A 377 8.52 -35.23 6.43
C ASP A 377 7.15 -35.29 7.12
N PHE A 378 7.08 -35.94 8.29
CA PHE A 378 5.86 -36.03 9.07
C PHE A 378 5.36 -34.65 9.52
N ASN A 379 6.24 -33.80 10.03
CA ASN A 379 5.92 -32.44 10.44
C ASN A 379 5.45 -31.59 9.25
N PHE A 380 6.12 -31.68 8.11
CA PHE A 380 5.71 -31.04 6.86
C PHE A 380 4.31 -31.50 6.42
N LEU A 381 4.05 -32.81 6.42
CA LEU A 381 2.76 -33.37 6.04
C LEU A 381 1.65 -32.91 7.00
N ARG A 382 1.92 -32.83 8.30
CA ARG A 382 0.97 -32.26 9.28
C ARG A 382 0.78 -30.76 9.07
N GLU A 383 1.85 -30.00 8.87
CA GLU A 383 1.81 -28.54 8.68
C GLU A 383 0.85 -28.17 7.55
N PHE A 384 0.99 -28.82 6.38
CA PHE A 384 0.14 -28.55 5.22
C PHE A 384 -1.19 -29.32 5.23
N GLY A 385 -1.56 -29.95 6.36
CA GLY A 385 -2.84 -30.64 6.50
C GLY A 385 -2.99 -31.91 5.65
N ILE A 386 -1.89 -32.41 5.07
CA ILE A 386 -1.88 -33.69 4.37
C ILE A 386 -2.05 -34.83 5.37
N PHE A 387 -1.47 -34.68 6.56
CA PHE A 387 -1.74 -35.51 7.72
C PHE A 387 -2.64 -34.78 8.74
N LYS A 388 -3.46 -35.55 9.46
CA LYS A 388 -4.30 -35.05 10.56
C LYS A 388 -3.43 -34.48 11.69
N GLN A 389 -4.00 -33.52 12.44
CA GLN A 389 -3.27 -32.77 13.47
C GLN A 389 -3.08 -33.53 14.79
N ASP A 390 -3.82 -34.60 15.02
CA ASP A 390 -3.76 -35.40 16.24
C ASP A 390 -2.73 -36.54 16.18
N LEU A 391 -2.06 -36.71 15.03
CA LEU A 391 -1.05 -37.75 14.85
C LEU A 391 0.27 -37.42 15.56
N THR A 392 0.98 -38.44 16.02
CA THR A 392 2.36 -38.31 16.50
C THR A 392 3.31 -39.24 15.74
N PHE A 393 4.61 -38.94 15.80
CA PHE A 393 5.65 -39.71 15.12
C PHE A 393 6.69 -40.18 16.13
N GLU A 394 6.87 -41.50 16.23
CA GLU A 394 7.76 -42.13 17.21
C GLU A 394 8.51 -43.30 16.60
N ASN A 395 9.85 -43.26 16.66
CA ASN A 395 10.74 -44.35 16.23
C ASN A 395 10.46 -44.89 14.81
N GLY A 396 10.07 -44.02 13.86
CA GLY A 396 9.76 -44.42 12.48
C GLY A 396 8.32 -44.86 12.25
N ASP A 397 7.46 -44.78 13.26
CA ASP A 397 6.03 -45.10 13.16
C ASP A 397 5.16 -43.85 13.32
N ILE A 398 4.05 -43.83 12.58
CA ILE A 398 2.95 -42.88 12.77
C ILE A 398 1.95 -43.49 13.75
N LEU A 399 1.59 -42.72 14.77
CA LEU A 399 0.58 -43.09 15.75
C LEU A 399 -0.73 -42.34 15.44
N ALA A 400 -1.77 -43.10 15.13
CA ALA A 400 -3.13 -42.63 14.88
C ALA A 400 -4.07 -43.24 15.93
N GLY A 401 -4.18 -42.58 17.09
CA GLY A 401 -4.86 -43.14 18.25
C GLY A 401 -4.21 -44.45 18.73
N PRO A 402 -4.94 -45.58 18.82
CA PRO A 402 -4.35 -46.87 19.20
C PRO A 402 -3.55 -47.53 18.06
N THR A 403 -3.62 -46.99 16.84
CA THR A 403 -3.05 -47.61 15.65
C THR A 403 -1.63 -47.15 15.42
N ARG A 404 -0.69 -48.09 15.36
CA ARG A 404 0.72 -47.86 15.00
C ARG A 404 0.98 -48.31 13.57
N ILE A 405 1.46 -47.41 12.72
CA ILE A 405 1.68 -47.66 11.30
C ILE A 405 3.14 -47.33 10.95
N PRO A 406 3.94 -48.28 10.45
CA PRO A 406 5.29 -47.99 9.98
C PRO A 406 5.27 -46.95 8.87
N ALA A 407 6.15 -45.96 8.94
CA ALA A 407 6.18 -44.82 8.03
C ALA A 407 6.94 -45.12 6.73
N ASP A 408 6.85 -46.35 6.23
CA ASP A 408 7.44 -46.80 4.96
C ASP A 408 6.37 -46.86 3.86
N LEU A 409 6.41 -45.90 2.94
CA LEU A 409 5.50 -45.78 1.81
C LEU A 409 5.79 -46.79 0.68
N ASN A 410 6.87 -47.58 0.76
CA ASN A 410 7.13 -48.65 -0.22
C ASN A 410 6.27 -49.89 0.02
N ASP A 411 5.79 -50.07 1.25
CA ASP A 411 4.89 -51.16 1.61
C ASP A 411 3.43 -50.75 1.32
N ALA A 412 2.78 -51.50 0.44
CA ALA A 412 1.42 -51.20 0.02
C ALA A 412 0.38 -51.30 1.17
N ALA A 413 0.62 -52.16 2.15
CA ALA A 413 -0.26 -52.29 3.32
C ALA A 413 -0.07 -51.09 4.27
N ASN A 414 1.15 -50.60 4.46
CA ASN A 414 1.40 -49.37 5.20
C ASN A 414 0.74 -48.17 4.52
N MET A 415 0.91 -48.03 3.20
CA MET A 415 0.30 -46.95 2.42
C MET A 415 -1.23 -46.96 2.50
N ALA A 416 -1.87 -48.13 2.43
CA ALA A 416 -3.31 -48.26 2.62
C ALA A 416 -3.76 -47.83 4.03
N ARG A 417 -3.04 -48.25 5.07
CA ARG A 417 -3.35 -47.84 6.46
C ARG A 417 -3.15 -46.34 6.67
N ILE A 418 -2.11 -45.74 6.07
CA ILE A 418 -1.89 -44.29 6.09
C ILE A 418 -3.05 -43.57 5.40
N ALA A 419 -3.48 -44.05 4.24
CA ALA A 419 -4.63 -43.50 3.51
C ALA A 419 -5.91 -43.51 4.37
N ASP A 420 -6.18 -44.62 5.06
CA ASP A 420 -7.40 -44.80 5.85
C ASP A 420 -7.39 -44.00 7.17
N HIS A 421 -6.23 -43.91 7.83
CA HIS A 421 -6.16 -43.40 9.21
C HIS A 421 -5.50 -42.02 9.34
N CYS A 422 -4.55 -41.68 8.47
CA CYS A 422 -3.65 -40.55 8.69
C CYS A 422 -3.98 -39.31 7.84
N LEU A 423 -4.56 -39.47 6.65
CA LEU A 423 -4.76 -38.34 5.73
C LEU A 423 -5.75 -37.29 6.27
N GLY A 424 -5.41 -36.02 6.11
CA GLY A 424 -6.35 -34.91 6.26
C GLY A 424 -7.33 -34.82 5.08
N ASP A 425 -8.29 -33.89 5.17
CA ASP A 425 -9.29 -33.68 4.12
C ASP A 425 -8.81 -32.69 3.04
N ARG A 426 -8.02 -31.69 3.45
CA ARG A 426 -7.56 -30.61 2.56
C ARG A 426 -6.21 -30.05 2.96
N LEU A 427 -5.53 -29.45 1.97
CA LEU A 427 -4.34 -28.65 2.20
C LEU A 427 -4.66 -27.44 3.10
N LYS A 428 -3.81 -27.24 4.12
CA LYS A 428 -3.85 -26.11 5.06
C LYS A 428 -2.72 -25.11 4.80
N ASN A 429 -2.73 -24.00 5.53
CA ASN A 429 -1.77 -22.90 5.41
C ASN A 429 -1.72 -22.28 4.02
N ASP A 430 -2.88 -22.19 3.37
CA ASP A 430 -2.99 -21.42 2.13
C ASP A 430 -2.94 -19.92 2.41
N ILE A 431 -2.35 -19.20 1.46
CA ILE A 431 -2.14 -17.75 1.54
C ILE A 431 -2.86 -17.11 0.36
N LEU A 432 -3.67 -16.10 0.66
CA LEU A 432 -4.35 -15.28 -0.33
C LEU A 432 -3.58 -14.01 -0.64
N ILE A 433 -2.86 -13.47 0.34
CA ILE A 433 -2.15 -12.19 0.21
C ILE A 433 -0.83 -12.26 0.96
N HIS A 434 0.27 -11.97 0.28
CA HIS A 434 1.53 -11.57 0.91
C HIS A 434 1.60 -10.05 0.98
N GLY A 435 1.81 -9.51 2.18
CA GLY A 435 1.88 -8.07 2.45
C GLY A 435 3.19 -7.66 3.13
N GLY A 436 3.82 -6.58 2.67
CA GLY A 436 5.03 -6.02 3.29
C GLY A 436 4.73 -5.19 4.54
N PHE A 437 3.77 -4.27 4.44
CA PHE A 437 3.25 -3.49 5.54
C PHE A 437 1.80 -3.04 5.26
N PHE A 438 1.11 -2.42 6.21
CA PHE A 438 -0.21 -1.82 5.95
C PHE A 438 -0.45 -0.49 6.66
N LEU A 439 -1.27 0.33 6.02
CA LEU A 439 -1.79 1.59 6.53
C LEU A 439 -3.17 1.81 5.91
N GLY A 440 -4.16 2.17 6.70
CA GLY A 440 -5.52 2.37 6.20
C GLY A 440 -6.42 3.15 7.17
N PRO A 441 -7.72 3.25 6.86
CA PRO A 441 -8.69 3.86 7.75
C PRO A 441 -8.93 2.98 8.99
N GLU A 442 -9.55 3.53 10.02
CA GLU A 442 -9.87 2.76 11.24
C GLU A 442 -10.70 1.50 10.94
N GLY A 443 -11.69 1.61 10.07
CA GLY A 443 -12.55 0.49 9.70
C GLY A 443 -11.78 -0.71 9.14
N PHE A 444 -10.62 -0.47 8.52
CA PHE A 444 -9.74 -1.53 8.02
C PHE A 444 -9.09 -2.31 9.17
N TYR A 445 -8.55 -1.62 10.18
CA TYR A 445 -7.96 -2.28 11.35
C TYR A 445 -9.01 -3.05 12.15
N LYS A 446 -10.22 -2.48 12.29
CA LYS A 446 -11.34 -3.19 12.91
C LYS A 446 -11.68 -4.47 12.13
N ALA A 447 -11.79 -4.39 10.81
CA ALA A 447 -12.07 -5.55 9.98
C ALA A 447 -11.00 -6.65 10.14
N LEU A 448 -9.71 -6.30 10.23
CA LEU A 448 -8.65 -7.27 10.51
C LEU A 448 -8.78 -7.89 11.91
N ASN A 449 -9.13 -7.11 12.94
CA ASN A 449 -9.33 -7.63 14.29
C ASN A 449 -10.55 -8.55 14.42
N ASP A 450 -11.62 -8.26 13.68
CA ASP A 450 -12.85 -9.05 13.68
C ASP A 450 -12.70 -10.39 12.92
N MET A 451 -11.64 -10.57 12.13
CA MET A 451 -11.38 -11.82 11.40
C MET A 451 -11.04 -12.97 12.34
N SER A 452 -11.51 -14.18 11.96
CA SER A 452 -11.06 -15.42 12.58
C SER A 452 -9.55 -15.59 12.42
N GLU A 453 -8.96 -16.40 13.29
CA GLU A 453 -7.53 -16.72 13.21
C GLU A 453 -7.15 -17.33 11.86
N GLU A 454 -7.97 -18.26 11.36
CA GLU A 454 -7.75 -18.88 10.05
C GLU A 454 -7.82 -17.86 8.90
N GLN A 455 -8.75 -16.89 8.96
CA GLN A 455 -8.81 -15.81 7.96
C GLN A 455 -7.55 -14.94 7.99
N ARG A 456 -7.07 -14.56 9.19
CA ARG A 456 -5.86 -13.74 9.32
C ARG A 456 -4.59 -14.46 8.88
N LYS A 457 -4.48 -15.77 9.10
CA LYS A 457 -3.33 -16.57 8.60
C LYS A 457 -3.20 -16.56 7.08
N ARG A 458 -4.31 -16.38 6.35
CA ARG A 458 -4.31 -16.25 4.88
C ARG A 458 -3.81 -14.89 4.39
N ILE A 459 -3.64 -13.92 5.29
CA ILE A 459 -2.96 -12.65 5.06
C ILE A 459 -1.57 -12.74 5.69
N PHE A 460 -0.60 -13.12 4.88
CA PHE A 460 0.76 -13.41 5.32
C PHE A 460 1.61 -12.13 5.28
N MET A 461 1.87 -11.54 6.45
CA MET A 461 2.73 -10.37 6.58
C MET A 461 4.21 -10.81 6.57
N THR A 462 5.03 -10.18 5.73
CA THR A 462 6.39 -10.64 5.45
C THR A 462 7.33 -9.48 5.08
N SER A 463 8.64 -9.73 5.01
CA SER A 463 9.65 -8.76 4.57
C SER A 463 9.38 -8.23 3.15
N VAL A 464 9.76 -6.98 2.87
CA VAL A 464 9.75 -6.43 1.51
C VAL A 464 10.72 -7.12 0.56
N LEU A 465 11.76 -7.80 1.07
CA LEU A 465 12.60 -8.67 0.23
C LEU A 465 11.81 -9.84 -0.38
N ASN A 466 10.66 -10.17 0.20
CA ASN A 466 9.76 -11.16 -0.36
C ASN A 466 8.84 -10.50 -1.38
N VAL A 467 8.03 -9.51 -0.99
CA VAL A 467 7.02 -8.92 -1.88
C VAL A 467 7.58 -8.05 -3.01
N ASN A 468 8.66 -7.29 -2.76
CA ASN A 468 9.22 -6.33 -3.72
C ASN A 468 10.35 -6.92 -4.57
N GLN A 469 11.04 -7.96 -4.12
CA GLN A 469 12.18 -8.51 -4.87
C GLN A 469 11.89 -9.92 -5.39
N LEU A 470 12.17 -10.15 -6.67
CA LEU A 470 12.10 -11.47 -7.28
C LEU A 470 13.44 -12.21 -7.14
N TYR A 471 14.52 -11.58 -7.62
CA TYR A 471 15.84 -12.20 -7.71
C TYR A 471 16.48 -12.42 -6.35
N GLY A 472 17.12 -13.57 -6.22
CA GLY A 472 17.88 -13.95 -5.04
C GLY A 472 17.02 -14.60 -3.96
N ASN A 473 17.59 -15.64 -3.37
CA ASN A 473 17.09 -16.23 -2.14
C ASN A 473 17.32 -15.26 -0.99
N ASN A 474 16.40 -15.23 -0.03
CA ASN A 474 16.60 -14.58 1.25
C ASN A 474 16.29 -15.56 2.38
N ARG A 475 16.30 -15.07 3.63
CA ARG A 475 16.05 -15.88 4.83
C ARG A 475 14.71 -16.62 4.82
N TYR A 476 13.73 -16.13 4.04
CA TYR A 476 12.34 -16.55 4.12
C TYR A 476 11.89 -17.32 2.86
N TYR A 477 12.32 -16.90 1.67
CA TYR A 477 11.85 -17.45 0.39
C TYR A 477 12.99 -17.64 -0.61
N SER A 478 12.88 -18.70 -1.40
CA SER A 478 13.68 -18.88 -2.61
C SER A 478 13.13 -18.06 -3.78
N GLU A 479 14.00 -17.74 -4.74
CA GLU A 479 13.60 -17.14 -6.02
C GLU A 479 12.56 -17.99 -6.74
N ASP A 480 12.78 -19.31 -6.82
CA ASP A 480 11.87 -20.25 -7.47
C ASP A 480 10.46 -20.22 -6.88
N LEU A 481 10.34 -20.16 -5.54
CA LEU A 481 9.04 -20.10 -4.89
C LEU A 481 8.31 -18.81 -5.23
N LYS A 482 9.01 -17.67 -5.24
CA LYS A 482 8.44 -16.37 -5.63
C LYS A 482 7.95 -16.41 -7.08
N VAL A 483 8.73 -16.99 -8.00
CA VAL A 483 8.34 -17.18 -9.41
C VAL A 483 7.08 -18.05 -9.53
N LEU A 484 7.03 -19.18 -8.82
CA LEU A 484 5.87 -20.08 -8.85
C LEU A 484 4.60 -19.43 -8.29
N GLN A 485 4.71 -18.60 -7.25
CA GLN A 485 3.57 -17.91 -6.66
C GLN A 485 3.08 -16.75 -7.55
N ARG A 486 3.99 -16.06 -8.25
CA ARG A 486 3.72 -14.85 -9.06
C ARG A 486 3.44 -15.14 -10.54
N ARG A 487 2.31 -15.79 -10.81
CA ARG A 487 1.83 -16.02 -12.18
C ARG A 487 1.04 -14.83 -12.70
N HIS A 488 1.18 -14.53 -13.99
CA HIS A 488 0.48 -13.44 -14.68
C HIS A 488 0.52 -12.12 -13.90
N GLY A 489 1.66 -11.77 -13.31
CA GLY A 489 1.79 -10.65 -12.38
C GLY A 489 1.35 -9.32 -12.98
N ARG A 490 0.55 -8.55 -12.26
CA ARG A 490 0.15 -7.19 -12.62
C ARG A 490 0.54 -6.26 -11.49
N PHE A 491 1.60 -5.51 -11.72
CA PHE A 491 2.14 -4.62 -10.71
C PHE A 491 1.76 -3.18 -11.04
N VAL A 492 0.78 -2.66 -10.30
CA VAL A 492 0.08 -1.42 -10.62
C VAL A 492 0.53 -0.31 -9.69
N ASN A 493 1.14 0.73 -10.26
CA ASN A 493 1.67 1.87 -9.50
C ASN A 493 1.17 3.18 -10.07
N ALA A 494 0.97 4.19 -9.22
CA ALA A 494 0.70 5.54 -9.67
C ALA A 494 2.00 6.30 -9.96
N CYS A 495 1.97 7.26 -10.88
CA CYS A 495 3.08 8.17 -11.14
C CYS A 495 2.61 9.61 -11.32
N LEU A 496 3.54 10.57 -11.21
CA LEU A 496 3.26 11.99 -11.37
C LEU A 496 3.19 12.37 -12.85
N MET A 497 4.17 11.96 -13.64
CA MET A 497 4.32 12.34 -15.05
C MET A 497 4.99 11.24 -15.87
N VAL A 498 4.77 11.28 -17.19
CA VAL A 498 5.40 10.40 -18.17
C VAL A 498 5.91 11.23 -19.33
N SER A 499 7.18 11.09 -19.68
CA SER A 499 7.75 11.73 -20.87
C SER A 499 7.30 11.01 -22.15
N LEU A 500 7.29 11.69 -23.29
CA LEU A 500 6.98 11.08 -24.60
C LEU A 500 7.99 9.99 -25.02
N SER A 501 9.13 9.89 -24.33
CA SER A 501 10.07 8.78 -24.47
C SER A 501 9.65 7.51 -23.73
N GLY A 502 8.67 7.60 -22.83
CA GLY A 502 8.21 6.53 -21.94
C GLY A 502 8.93 6.47 -20.58
N ALA A 503 9.85 7.40 -20.27
CA ALA A 503 10.41 7.53 -18.92
C ALA A 503 9.38 8.14 -17.96
N VAL A 504 9.40 7.72 -16.70
CA VAL A 504 8.37 8.06 -15.70
C VAL A 504 8.98 8.80 -14.51
N VAL A 505 8.22 9.74 -13.97
CA VAL A 505 8.53 10.57 -12.81
C VAL A 505 7.50 10.29 -11.72
N SER A 506 7.94 9.96 -10.51
CA SER A 506 7.05 9.58 -9.41
C SER A 506 7.35 10.28 -8.09
N ASP A 507 8.58 10.79 -7.89
CA ASP A 507 9.06 11.18 -6.56
C ASP A 507 9.80 12.52 -6.48
N GLY A 508 10.10 13.17 -7.61
CA GLY A 508 10.89 14.40 -7.65
C GLY A 508 10.40 15.44 -8.66
N LEU A 509 10.75 16.70 -8.41
CA LEU A 509 10.56 17.82 -9.33
C LEU A 509 11.79 18.00 -10.24
N GLU A 510 11.62 18.75 -11.33
CA GLU A 510 12.71 19.10 -12.26
C GLU A 510 13.84 19.90 -11.58
N SER A 511 13.55 20.59 -10.48
CA SER A 511 14.55 21.27 -9.65
C SER A 511 15.44 20.32 -8.83
N GLY A 512 15.14 19.01 -8.82
CA GLY A 512 15.76 18.04 -7.92
C GLY A 512 15.12 17.98 -6.53
N GLN A 513 14.13 18.83 -6.23
CA GLN A 513 13.40 18.76 -4.96
C GLN A 513 12.62 17.45 -4.85
N VAL A 514 12.74 16.82 -3.69
CA VAL A 514 12.09 15.56 -3.34
C VAL A 514 10.63 15.83 -2.98
N VAL A 515 9.72 15.22 -3.73
CA VAL A 515 8.27 15.25 -3.47
C VAL A 515 7.91 14.17 -2.46
N SER A 516 8.42 12.95 -2.62
CA SER A 516 8.14 11.80 -1.74
C SER A 516 9.33 10.86 -1.62
N GLY A 517 9.38 9.81 -2.44
CA GLY A 517 10.43 8.82 -2.53
C GLY A 517 10.07 7.72 -3.53
N VAL A 518 11.08 6.96 -3.97
CA VAL A 518 10.90 5.89 -4.97
C VAL A 518 10.07 4.70 -4.46
N GLY A 519 10.15 4.40 -3.16
CA GLY A 519 9.49 3.25 -2.53
C GLY A 519 9.90 1.94 -3.19
N GLY A 520 8.94 1.04 -3.44
CA GLY A 520 9.14 -0.18 -4.23
C GLY A 520 8.78 -0.06 -5.71
N GLN A 521 8.48 1.11 -6.25
CA GLN A 521 7.99 1.24 -7.63
C GLN A 521 8.97 0.63 -8.65
N TYR A 522 10.26 0.98 -8.55
CA TYR A 522 11.31 0.39 -9.39
C TYR A 522 11.34 -1.13 -9.26
N ASN A 523 11.24 -1.63 -8.02
CA ASN A 523 11.30 -3.05 -7.76
C ASN A 523 10.18 -3.82 -8.49
N PHE A 524 8.93 -3.37 -8.39
CA PHE A 524 7.81 -3.99 -9.10
C PHE A 524 7.90 -3.86 -10.63
N VAL A 525 8.42 -2.74 -11.14
CA VAL A 525 8.71 -2.61 -12.57
C VAL A 525 9.75 -3.65 -12.99
N SER A 526 10.85 -3.79 -12.25
CA SER A 526 11.88 -4.77 -12.54
C SER A 526 11.33 -6.20 -12.52
N GLN A 527 10.48 -6.53 -11.54
CA GLN A 527 9.82 -7.84 -11.46
C GLN A 527 8.94 -8.13 -12.69
N ALA A 528 8.23 -7.11 -13.21
CA ALA A 528 7.41 -7.26 -14.41
C ALA A 528 8.21 -7.63 -15.66
N HIS A 529 9.47 -7.17 -15.74
CA HIS A 529 10.36 -7.50 -16.85
C HIS A 529 11.03 -8.87 -16.68
N ALA A 530 11.25 -9.27 -15.42
CA ALA A 530 11.87 -10.54 -15.06
C ALA A 530 10.93 -11.73 -15.26
N LEU A 531 9.66 -11.60 -14.88
CA LEU A 531 8.66 -12.65 -15.05
C LEU A 531 8.13 -12.66 -16.49
N PRO A 532 8.06 -13.83 -17.15
CA PRO A 532 7.75 -13.93 -18.58
C PRO A 532 6.33 -13.47 -18.94
N ASP A 533 5.39 -13.55 -17.99
CA ASP A 533 3.98 -13.30 -18.18
C ASP A 533 3.45 -12.11 -17.35
N ALA A 534 4.35 -11.40 -16.67
CA ALA A 534 4.02 -10.25 -15.86
C ALA A 534 4.07 -8.94 -16.65
N ARG A 535 3.36 -7.93 -16.16
CA ARG A 535 3.29 -6.59 -16.75
C ARG A 535 3.32 -5.52 -15.66
N SER A 536 4.03 -4.43 -15.94
CA SER A 536 4.02 -3.22 -15.12
C SER A 536 2.98 -2.26 -15.70
N ILE A 537 2.15 -1.70 -14.83
CA ILE A 537 1.08 -0.76 -15.19
C ILE A 537 1.27 0.52 -14.39
N LEU A 538 1.51 1.63 -15.10
CA LEU A 538 1.69 2.95 -14.50
C LEU A 538 0.46 3.82 -14.75
N MET A 539 -0.23 4.16 -13.67
CA MET A 539 -1.42 5.00 -13.65
C MET A 539 -1.01 6.48 -13.51
N CYS A 540 -1.30 7.28 -14.53
CA CYS A 540 -0.96 8.70 -14.57
C CYS A 540 -2.23 9.52 -14.83
N LYS A 541 -2.53 10.50 -13.97
CA LYS A 541 -3.57 11.49 -14.31
C LYS A 541 -3.06 12.31 -15.49
N GLY A 542 -3.83 12.47 -16.56
CA GLY A 542 -3.40 13.15 -17.78
C GLY A 542 -3.11 14.64 -17.59
N VAL A 543 -3.69 15.26 -16.56
CA VAL A 543 -3.60 16.70 -16.29
C VAL A 543 -3.27 16.98 -14.82
N ARG A 544 -2.36 17.94 -14.58
CA ARG A 544 -2.14 18.59 -13.28
C ARG A 544 -2.67 20.01 -13.29
N GLY A 545 -2.95 20.57 -12.11
CA GLY A 545 -3.47 21.93 -11.97
C GLY A 545 -4.91 22.07 -12.47
N SER A 546 -5.39 23.31 -12.57
CA SER A 546 -6.76 23.63 -13.00
C SER A 546 -6.80 24.99 -13.68
N GLY A 547 -7.82 25.24 -14.50
CA GLY A 547 -7.98 26.52 -15.20
C GLY A 547 -6.73 26.89 -16.01
N LYS A 548 -6.19 28.09 -15.77
CA LYS A 548 -4.99 28.60 -16.48
C LYS A 548 -3.68 27.93 -16.09
N SER A 549 -3.60 27.29 -14.92
CA SER A 549 -2.40 26.56 -14.48
C SER A 549 -2.44 25.08 -14.88
N ALA A 550 -3.46 24.65 -15.64
CA ALA A 550 -3.57 23.29 -16.12
C ALA A 550 -2.40 22.94 -17.06
N GLY A 551 -1.74 21.82 -16.79
CA GLY A 551 -0.65 21.29 -17.61
C GLY A 551 -0.79 19.79 -17.84
N SER A 552 -0.28 19.30 -18.96
CA SER A 552 -0.27 17.86 -19.23
C SER A 552 0.79 17.15 -18.41
N ASN A 553 0.43 16.02 -17.80
CA ASN A 553 1.39 15.11 -17.16
C ASN A 553 2.01 14.12 -18.16
N ILE A 554 1.49 14.05 -19.39
CA ILE A 554 2.28 13.57 -20.52
C ILE A 554 3.12 14.74 -21.02
N VAL A 555 4.43 14.67 -20.80
CA VAL A 555 5.37 15.76 -21.10
C VAL A 555 6.31 15.36 -22.21
N PHE A 556 6.92 16.31 -22.92
CA PHE A 556 7.90 15.97 -23.94
C PHE A 556 9.19 15.39 -23.30
N ASN A 557 9.72 16.10 -22.29
CA ASN A 557 10.88 15.74 -21.48
C ASN A 557 10.69 16.28 -20.04
N TYR A 558 11.49 15.78 -19.09
CA TYR A 558 11.53 16.26 -17.70
C TYR A 558 12.90 15.98 -17.08
N GLY A 559 13.39 16.89 -16.23
CA GLY A 559 14.73 16.79 -15.60
C GLY A 559 14.89 15.77 -14.47
N HIS A 560 13.83 15.08 -14.05
CA HIS A 560 13.87 13.99 -13.06
C HIS A 560 13.39 12.68 -13.68
N THR A 561 13.87 11.54 -13.21
CA THR A 561 13.41 10.22 -13.71
C THR A 561 13.47 9.18 -12.59
N THR A 562 12.35 8.53 -12.34
CA THR A 562 12.23 7.42 -11.40
C THR A 562 12.33 6.08 -12.13
N ILE A 563 11.57 5.91 -13.21
CA ILE A 563 11.63 4.71 -14.06
C ILE A 563 12.21 5.08 -15.42
N PRO A 564 13.40 4.59 -15.77
CA PRO A 564 14.04 4.92 -17.04
C PRO A 564 13.31 4.28 -18.21
N ARG A 565 13.39 4.92 -19.39
CA ARG A 565 12.63 4.54 -20.58
C ARG A 565 12.81 3.10 -21.06
N HIS A 566 13.90 2.41 -20.73
CA HIS A 566 14.12 1.02 -21.14
C HIS A 566 13.28 0.03 -20.30
N LEU A 567 12.72 0.47 -19.17
CA LEU A 567 11.80 -0.32 -18.34
C LEU A 567 10.31 0.02 -18.59
N ARG A 568 10.01 0.83 -19.61
CA ARG A 568 8.63 1.20 -19.97
C ARG A 568 7.78 -0.03 -20.30
N ASP A 569 6.54 -0.02 -19.82
CA ASP A 569 5.56 -1.07 -20.09
C ASP A 569 4.18 -0.47 -20.41
N PHE A 570 3.20 -0.57 -19.52
CA PHE A 570 1.92 0.12 -19.71
C PHE A 570 1.86 1.47 -19.01
N VAL A 571 1.26 2.44 -19.69
CA VAL A 571 0.83 3.71 -19.10
C VAL A 571 -0.67 3.86 -19.33
N ILE A 572 -1.40 4.21 -18.27
CA ILE A 572 -2.84 4.44 -18.33
C ILE A 572 -3.12 5.86 -17.85
N THR A 573 -3.88 6.60 -18.65
CA THR A 573 -4.55 7.83 -18.23
C THR A 573 -6.06 7.60 -18.26
N GLU A 574 -6.82 8.59 -17.80
CA GLU A 574 -8.28 8.61 -17.89
C GLU A 574 -8.82 8.55 -19.33
N TYR A 575 -7.94 8.68 -20.33
CA TYR A 575 -8.26 8.64 -21.74
C TYR A 575 -7.97 7.30 -22.43
N GLY A 576 -7.15 6.43 -21.84
CA GLY A 576 -6.87 5.12 -22.44
C GLY A 576 -5.60 4.42 -21.98
N ILE A 577 -5.23 3.38 -22.74
CA ILE A 577 -4.10 2.49 -22.48
C ILE A 577 -3.01 2.70 -23.54
N ALA A 578 -1.79 3.00 -23.11
CA ALA A 578 -0.60 3.00 -23.96
C ALA A 578 0.27 1.77 -23.65
N ASP A 579 0.39 0.88 -24.63
CA ASP A 579 1.26 -0.32 -24.60
C ASP A 579 2.63 0.04 -25.18
N LEU A 580 3.70 0.08 -24.36
CA LEU A 580 5.01 0.63 -24.75
C LEU A 580 6.14 -0.41 -24.83
N ARG A 581 6.00 -1.56 -24.15
CA ARG A 581 7.08 -2.56 -24.05
C ARG A 581 7.49 -3.06 -25.44
N GLY A 582 8.79 -3.03 -25.72
CA GLY A 582 9.37 -3.53 -26.98
C GLY A 582 9.11 -2.67 -28.23
N LYS A 583 8.42 -1.53 -28.12
CA LYS A 583 8.09 -0.68 -29.27
C LYS A 583 9.19 0.34 -29.62
N MET A 584 9.18 0.79 -30.87
CA MET A 584 10.04 1.87 -31.36
C MET A 584 9.63 3.21 -30.76
N ASP A 585 10.57 4.16 -30.66
CA ASP A 585 10.29 5.50 -30.09
C ASP A 585 9.13 6.22 -30.80
N LYS A 586 9.02 6.14 -32.13
CA LYS A 586 7.91 6.76 -32.88
C LYS A 586 6.54 6.19 -32.51
N GLU A 587 6.47 4.88 -32.26
CA GLU A 587 5.24 4.18 -31.88
C GLU A 587 4.85 4.56 -30.45
N ILE A 588 5.83 4.76 -29.58
CA ILE A 588 5.60 5.09 -28.17
C ILE A 588 5.11 6.52 -28.02
N ILE A 589 5.70 7.44 -28.77
CA ILE A 589 5.22 8.82 -28.86
C ILE A 589 3.77 8.80 -29.36
N ALA A 590 3.48 8.03 -30.42
CA ALA A 590 2.11 7.88 -30.93
C ALA A 590 1.14 7.35 -29.86
N GLN A 591 1.50 6.28 -29.14
CA GLN A 591 0.67 5.68 -28.08
C GLN A 591 0.43 6.65 -26.91
N LEU A 592 1.45 7.38 -26.47
CA LEU A 592 1.31 8.36 -25.38
C LEU A 592 0.47 9.57 -25.81
N LEU A 593 0.63 10.06 -27.05
CA LEU A 593 -0.22 11.11 -27.60
C LEU A 593 -1.69 10.67 -27.67
N ASN A 594 -1.97 9.41 -28.00
CA ASN A 594 -3.34 8.86 -28.07
C ASN A 594 -4.08 8.91 -26.72
N ILE A 595 -3.35 8.88 -25.60
CA ILE A 595 -3.90 8.95 -24.24
C ILE A 595 -3.64 10.30 -23.56
N THR A 596 -3.17 11.29 -24.31
CA THR A 596 -2.97 12.67 -23.82
C THR A 596 -4.27 13.47 -23.93
N ASP A 597 -4.50 14.37 -22.98
CA ASP A 597 -5.60 15.35 -23.06
C ASP A 597 -5.46 16.21 -24.33
N SER A 598 -6.55 16.31 -25.09
CA SER A 598 -6.55 16.91 -26.43
C SER A 598 -6.14 18.38 -26.45
N ARG A 599 -6.23 19.10 -25.32
CA ARG A 599 -5.73 20.49 -25.20
C ARG A 599 -4.22 20.60 -25.36
N PHE A 600 -3.47 19.50 -25.18
CA PHE A 600 -2.00 19.50 -25.20
C PHE A 600 -1.40 18.62 -26.33
N GLN A 601 -2.22 17.82 -27.00
CA GLN A 601 -1.80 16.86 -28.03
C GLN A 601 -0.99 17.51 -29.17
N ASP A 602 -1.50 18.59 -29.76
CA ASP A 602 -0.88 19.20 -30.94
C ASP A 602 0.49 19.82 -30.63
N ALA A 603 0.60 20.51 -29.49
CA ALA A 603 1.87 21.10 -29.07
C ALA A 603 2.94 20.03 -28.79
N LEU A 604 2.55 18.91 -28.20
CA LEU A 604 3.44 17.77 -27.93
C LEU A 604 3.84 17.04 -29.22
N LEU A 605 2.88 16.85 -30.14
CA LEU A 605 3.15 16.27 -31.46
C LEU A 605 4.14 17.14 -32.25
N GLN A 606 3.94 18.46 -32.24
CA GLN A 606 4.83 19.38 -32.94
C GLN A 606 6.26 19.29 -32.40
N LYS A 607 6.45 19.31 -31.07
CA LYS A 607 7.76 19.10 -30.45
C LYS A 607 8.43 17.80 -30.89
N ALA A 608 7.66 16.71 -31.00
CA ALA A 608 8.18 15.42 -31.47
C ALA A 608 8.59 15.43 -32.95
N LYS A 609 7.85 16.16 -33.80
CA LYS A 609 8.19 16.37 -35.22
C LYS A 609 9.44 17.21 -35.38
N ASP A 610 9.56 18.30 -34.61
CA ASP A 610 10.71 19.22 -34.67
C ASP A 610 12.04 18.49 -34.41
N VAL A 611 12.05 17.52 -33.50
CA VAL A 611 13.23 16.68 -33.20
C VAL A 611 13.29 15.37 -33.99
N ARG A 612 12.42 15.18 -34.99
CA ARG A 612 12.40 14.00 -35.89
C ARG A 612 12.21 12.67 -35.17
N LYS A 613 11.52 12.68 -34.02
CA LYS A 613 11.23 11.46 -33.24
C LYS A 613 9.93 10.78 -33.67
N ILE A 614 9.12 11.43 -34.49
CA ILE A 614 7.94 10.89 -35.15
C ILE A 614 7.88 11.39 -36.61
N PRO A 615 7.31 10.63 -37.56
CA PRO A 615 7.21 11.07 -38.95
C PRO A 615 6.51 12.44 -39.10
N ALA A 616 6.99 13.26 -40.04
CA ALA A 616 6.46 14.61 -40.25
C ALA A 616 4.99 14.61 -40.70
N ASP A 617 4.58 13.58 -41.42
CA ASP A 617 3.23 13.31 -41.91
C ASP A 617 2.34 12.58 -40.89
N TYR A 618 2.88 12.14 -39.75
CA TYR A 618 2.07 11.50 -38.72
C TYR A 618 0.98 12.45 -38.19
N VAL A 619 -0.22 11.91 -38.06
CA VAL A 619 -1.38 12.54 -37.44
C VAL A 619 -1.92 11.63 -36.34
N ILE A 620 -2.33 12.21 -35.21
CA ILE A 620 -3.00 11.45 -34.15
C ILE A 620 -4.37 11.00 -34.70
N PRO A 621 -4.71 9.70 -34.66
CA PRO A 621 -5.98 9.19 -35.18
C PRO A 621 -7.21 9.85 -34.55
N ASP A 622 -8.26 10.07 -35.35
CA ASP A 622 -9.45 10.84 -34.95
C ASP A 622 -10.14 10.30 -33.69
N GLN A 623 -10.16 8.99 -33.49
CA GLN A 623 -10.74 8.34 -32.30
C GLN A 623 -10.06 8.74 -30.97
N PHE A 624 -8.87 9.35 -31.03
CA PHE A 624 -8.10 9.85 -29.89
C PHE A 624 -8.07 11.39 -29.78
N ARG A 625 -8.81 12.11 -30.65
CA ARG A 625 -8.84 13.58 -30.70
C ARG A 625 -9.89 14.21 -29.79
N ASN A 626 -10.70 13.41 -29.11
CA ASN A 626 -11.75 13.87 -28.21
C ASN A 626 -11.42 13.60 -26.73
N ASN A 627 -10.15 13.72 -26.33
CA ASN A 627 -9.70 13.48 -24.95
C ASN A 627 -9.87 14.74 -24.09
N TYR A 628 -11.12 15.07 -23.74
CA TYR A 628 -11.43 16.21 -22.88
C TYR A 628 -12.07 15.79 -21.55
N PRO A 629 -11.84 16.55 -20.46
CA PRO A 629 -12.46 16.24 -19.17
C PRO A 629 -13.99 16.21 -19.22
N GLN A 630 -14.61 17.10 -20.01
CA GLN A 630 -16.07 17.14 -20.15
C GLN A 630 -16.63 15.85 -20.76
N ARG A 631 -15.93 15.27 -21.76
CA ARG A 631 -16.32 13.98 -22.35
C ARG A 631 -16.40 12.90 -21.27
N LEU A 632 -15.41 12.84 -20.37
CA LEU A 632 -15.39 11.83 -19.30
C LEU A 632 -16.58 11.98 -18.36
N GLU A 633 -16.97 13.21 -18.02
CA GLU A 633 -18.16 13.45 -17.21
C GLU A 633 -19.45 13.02 -17.93
N ASP A 634 -19.57 13.35 -19.22
CA ASP A 634 -20.72 12.99 -20.05
C ASP A 634 -20.84 11.46 -20.20
N ASP A 635 -19.72 10.79 -20.48
CA ASP A 635 -19.63 9.33 -20.62
C ASP A 635 -20.00 8.60 -19.31
N MET A 636 -19.61 9.16 -18.16
CA MET A 636 -19.92 8.58 -16.84
C MET A 636 -21.33 8.91 -16.32
N ALA A 637 -21.95 10.00 -16.78
CA ALA A 637 -23.22 10.48 -16.24
C ALA A 637 -24.37 9.44 -16.27
N PRO A 638 -24.57 8.65 -17.34
CA PRO A 638 -25.61 7.60 -17.37
C PRO A 638 -25.42 6.55 -16.28
N PHE A 639 -24.18 6.17 -15.97
CA PHE A 639 -23.87 5.15 -14.97
C PHE A 639 -23.97 5.72 -13.55
N LYS A 640 -23.53 6.96 -13.33
CA LYS A 640 -23.71 7.66 -12.05
C LYS A 640 -25.19 7.78 -11.68
N LYS A 641 -26.08 8.00 -12.66
CA LYS A 641 -27.55 8.01 -12.45
C LYS A 641 -28.11 6.65 -11.99
N LYS A 642 -27.44 5.53 -12.33
CA LYS A 642 -27.77 4.19 -11.82
C LYS A 642 -27.23 3.93 -10.40
N GLY A 643 -26.53 4.89 -9.78
CA GLY A 643 -25.90 4.71 -8.47
C GLY A 643 -24.50 4.08 -8.51
N LEU A 644 -23.91 3.91 -9.70
CA LEU A 644 -22.54 3.45 -9.87
C LEU A 644 -21.54 4.61 -9.69
N PHE A 645 -20.26 4.30 -9.48
CA PHE A 645 -19.18 5.29 -9.40
C PHE A 645 -19.38 6.37 -8.33
N VAL A 646 -19.89 6.00 -7.15
CA VAL A 646 -20.05 6.91 -6.01
C VAL A 646 -18.68 7.37 -5.48
N PRO A 647 -18.51 8.55 -4.87
CA PRO A 647 -17.19 9.05 -4.49
C PRO A 647 -16.43 8.17 -3.46
N PHE A 648 -17.14 7.39 -2.66
CA PHE A 648 -16.59 6.53 -1.61
C PHE A 648 -17.25 5.14 -1.66
N PRO A 649 -16.92 4.29 -2.65
CA PRO A 649 -17.59 3.00 -2.84
C PRO A 649 -17.31 2.00 -1.71
N PHE A 650 -16.26 2.25 -0.93
CA PHE A 650 -15.81 1.42 0.18
C PHE A 650 -16.02 2.11 1.54
N GLY A 651 -16.97 3.05 1.64
CA GLY A 651 -17.23 3.81 2.85
C GLY A 651 -16.25 4.97 3.10
N THR A 652 -16.49 5.74 4.16
CA THR A 652 -15.70 6.93 4.52
C THR A 652 -15.87 7.27 5.99
N ASP A 653 -14.85 7.87 6.59
CA ASP A 653 -14.88 8.31 8.00
C ASP A 653 -15.59 9.67 8.18
N PHE A 654 -15.92 10.36 7.08
CA PHE A 654 -16.62 11.64 7.11
C PHE A 654 -18.14 11.47 7.33
N THR A 655 -18.75 12.35 8.12
CA THR A 655 -20.22 12.40 8.26
C THR A 655 -20.89 12.88 6.96
N PRO A 656 -22.20 12.61 6.75
CA PRO A 656 -22.93 13.14 5.60
C PRO A 656 -22.79 14.67 5.42
N GLU A 657 -22.82 15.42 6.52
CA GLU A 657 -22.62 16.87 6.51
C GLU A 657 -21.19 17.25 6.09
N GLU A 658 -20.18 16.54 6.61
CA GLU A 658 -18.77 16.77 6.26
C GLU A 658 -18.50 16.50 4.78
N LEU A 659 -19.15 15.50 4.18
CA LEU A 659 -19.07 15.22 2.76
C LEU A 659 -19.63 16.37 1.90
N VAL A 660 -20.79 16.89 2.28
CA VAL A 660 -21.42 18.03 1.59
C VAL A 660 -20.57 19.30 1.73
N ILE A 661 -20.08 19.57 2.94
CA ILE A 661 -19.18 20.70 3.21
C ILE A 661 -17.89 20.56 2.40
N GLY A 662 -17.21 19.41 2.49
CA GLY A 662 -15.94 19.17 1.81
C GLY A 662 -16.07 19.33 0.29
N LYS A 663 -17.14 18.81 -0.32
CA LYS A 663 -17.45 19.02 -1.74
C LYS A 663 -17.61 20.51 -2.07
N SER A 664 -18.39 21.23 -1.26
CA SER A 664 -18.67 22.66 -1.44
C SER A 664 -17.42 23.53 -1.29
N LEU A 665 -16.59 23.26 -0.27
CA LEU A 665 -15.35 23.98 -0.04
C LEU A 665 -14.31 23.71 -1.13
N LYS A 666 -14.21 22.47 -1.62
CA LYS A 666 -13.32 22.12 -2.74
C LYS A 666 -13.73 22.86 -4.01
N TRP A 667 -15.03 22.92 -4.31
CA TRP A 667 -15.55 23.70 -5.43
C TRP A 667 -15.25 25.19 -5.26
N LEU A 668 -15.50 25.75 -4.07
CA LEU A 668 -15.23 27.16 -3.78
C LEU A 668 -13.74 27.50 -3.98
N LYS A 669 -12.84 26.65 -3.48
CA LYS A 669 -11.39 26.80 -3.65
C LYS A 669 -11.00 26.81 -5.13
N ALA A 670 -11.58 25.92 -5.94
CA ALA A 670 -11.37 25.90 -7.38
C ALA A 670 -11.85 27.20 -8.05
N GLN A 671 -13.04 27.68 -7.72
CA GLN A 671 -13.56 28.94 -8.28
C GLN A 671 -12.72 30.15 -7.86
N MET A 672 -12.28 30.21 -6.60
CA MET A 672 -11.43 31.29 -6.11
C MET A 672 -10.07 31.33 -6.80
N SER A 673 -9.54 30.18 -7.24
CA SER A 673 -8.30 30.11 -8.00
C SER A 673 -8.38 30.75 -9.39
N GLU A 674 -9.59 30.97 -9.92
CA GLU A 674 -9.84 31.64 -11.21
C GLU A 674 -9.95 33.17 -11.09
N GLY A 675 -9.90 33.70 -9.86
CA GLY A 675 -9.95 35.12 -9.52
C GLY A 675 -11.34 35.61 -9.08
N MET A 676 -11.40 36.38 -7.99
CA MET A 676 -12.65 36.84 -7.35
C MET A 676 -13.65 37.55 -8.29
N GLY A 677 -13.15 38.30 -9.28
CA GLY A 677 -14.00 39.07 -10.20
C GLY A 677 -14.78 38.25 -11.23
N LYS A 678 -14.52 36.93 -11.35
CA LYS A 678 -15.18 36.05 -12.34
C LYS A 678 -16.14 35.03 -11.71
N VAL A 679 -16.22 34.98 -10.39
CA VAL A 679 -17.13 34.07 -9.68
C VAL A 679 -18.57 34.61 -9.79
N LYS A 680 -19.33 34.08 -10.76
CA LYS A 680 -20.72 34.49 -11.01
C LYS A 680 -21.55 34.33 -9.73
N GLY A 681 -22.14 35.42 -9.25
CA GLY A 681 -23.03 35.41 -8.09
C GLY A 681 -22.35 35.64 -6.74
N LEU A 682 -21.03 35.87 -6.69
CA LEU A 682 -20.33 36.24 -5.45
C LEU A 682 -20.90 37.54 -4.83
N GLY A 683 -21.25 38.52 -5.66
CA GLY A 683 -21.94 39.73 -5.22
C GLY A 683 -23.32 39.43 -4.60
N LYS A 684 -24.07 38.46 -5.16
CA LYS A 684 -25.36 38.02 -4.59
C LYS A 684 -25.18 37.27 -3.26
N ALA A 685 -24.12 36.48 -3.12
CA ALA A 685 -23.75 35.86 -1.85
C ALA A 685 -23.51 36.88 -0.74
N MET A 686 -22.87 38.01 -1.09
CA MET A 686 -22.61 39.10 -0.14
C MET A 686 -23.90 39.83 0.30
N THR A 687 -24.98 39.74 -0.50
CA THR A 687 -26.31 40.29 -0.19
C THR A 687 -27.21 39.36 0.63
N ILE A 688 -26.78 38.13 0.94
CA ILE A 688 -27.54 37.22 1.82
C ILE A 688 -27.68 37.86 3.20
N ARG A 689 -28.93 38.20 3.57
CA ARG A 689 -29.29 38.82 4.86
C ARG A 689 -29.81 37.80 5.88
N THR A 690 -30.44 36.73 5.41
CA THR A 690 -31.00 35.65 6.24
C THR A 690 -30.31 34.34 5.89
N VAL A 691 -29.91 33.60 6.92
CA VAL A 691 -29.31 32.26 6.76
C VAL A 691 -30.43 31.29 6.37
N PRO A 692 -30.32 30.55 5.25
CA PRO A 692 -31.30 29.53 4.89
C PRO A 692 -31.36 28.44 5.97
N GLU A 693 -32.55 27.99 6.36
CA GLU A 693 -32.70 26.94 7.39
C GLU A 693 -31.93 25.66 7.03
N LYS A 694 -31.96 25.28 5.75
CA LYS A 694 -31.20 24.13 5.22
C LYS A 694 -29.69 24.28 5.37
N ALA A 695 -29.16 25.50 5.51
CA ALA A 695 -27.74 25.75 5.70
C ALA A 695 -27.30 25.58 7.18
N ILE A 696 -28.23 25.65 8.13
CA ILE A 696 -27.94 25.66 9.57
C ILE A 696 -27.13 24.43 10.01
N PRO A 697 -27.45 23.18 9.61
CA PRO A 697 -26.66 22.02 10.03
C PRO A 697 -25.18 22.11 9.61
N TYR A 698 -24.93 22.55 8.37
CA TYR A 698 -23.57 22.71 7.85
C TYR A 698 -22.80 23.86 8.53
N LEU A 699 -23.49 24.97 8.79
CA LEU A 699 -22.91 26.12 9.48
C LEU A 699 -22.61 25.80 10.94
N LYS A 700 -23.49 25.08 11.65
CA LYS A 700 -23.22 24.57 13.00
C LYS A 700 -21.99 23.67 13.01
N ARG A 701 -21.88 22.76 12.04
CA ARG A 701 -20.69 21.88 11.91
C ARG A 701 -19.40 22.67 11.71
N LEU A 702 -19.46 23.82 11.03
CA LEU A 702 -18.32 24.72 10.85
C LEU A 702 -18.17 25.78 11.95
N GLN A 703 -19.04 25.82 12.96
CA GLN A 703 -19.08 26.90 13.96
C GLN A 703 -19.19 28.29 13.28
N LEU A 704 -20.13 28.39 12.34
CA LEU A 704 -20.44 29.59 11.56
C LEU A 704 -21.95 29.90 11.56
N ASP A 705 -22.76 29.23 12.39
CA ASP A 705 -24.18 29.54 12.54
C ASP A 705 -24.41 30.84 13.33
N LYS A 706 -23.48 31.17 14.23
CA LYS A 706 -23.45 32.42 15.01
C LYS A 706 -22.08 33.12 14.90
N PRO A 707 -21.79 33.78 13.77
CA PRO A 707 -20.47 34.40 13.55
C PRO A 707 -20.27 35.62 14.45
N GLU A 708 -19.16 35.66 15.17
CA GLU A 708 -18.85 36.70 16.17
C GLU A 708 -18.01 37.85 15.59
N SER A 709 -17.32 37.61 14.48
CA SER A 709 -16.47 38.60 13.81
C SER A 709 -16.90 38.93 12.38
N ALA A 710 -16.43 40.05 11.84
CA ALA A 710 -16.63 40.40 10.43
C ALA A 710 -16.03 39.34 9.49
N LYS A 711 -14.89 38.75 9.87
CA LYS A 711 -14.24 37.65 9.14
C LYS A 711 -15.12 36.41 9.09
N GLU A 712 -15.69 36.01 10.23
CA GLU A 712 -16.60 34.86 10.29
C GLU A 712 -17.91 35.10 9.54
N LYS A 713 -18.46 36.32 9.58
CA LYS A 713 -19.63 36.70 8.77
C LYS A 713 -19.35 36.56 7.28
N MET A 714 -18.14 36.93 6.83
CA MET A 714 -17.73 36.72 5.44
C MET A 714 -17.59 35.22 5.12
N MET A 715 -16.96 34.44 5.99
CA MET A 715 -16.84 32.99 5.81
C MET A 715 -18.21 32.29 5.74
N GLN A 716 -19.14 32.65 6.62
CA GLN A 716 -20.52 32.14 6.62
C GLN A 716 -21.18 32.35 5.25
N LYS A 717 -21.10 33.57 4.71
CA LYS A 717 -21.67 33.89 3.39
C LYS A 717 -21.03 33.10 2.25
N LEU A 718 -19.71 32.91 2.29
CA LEU A 718 -18.99 32.11 1.31
C LEU A 718 -19.38 30.63 1.37
N VAL A 719 -19.58 30.08 2.57
CA VAL A 719 -20.05 28.71 2.76
C VAL A 719 -21.47 28.54 2.24
N ILE A 720 -22.40 29.45 2.57
CA ILE A 720 -23.78 29.42 2.05
C ILE A 720 -23.78 29.47 0.52
N TYR A 721 -22.95 30.34 -0.07
CA TYR A 721 -22.80 30.41 -1.53
C TYR A 721 -22.30 29.09 -2.12
N ALA A 722 -21.26 28.50 -1.53
CA ALA A 722 -20.71 27.23 -1.99
C ALA A 722 -21.73 26.09 -1.89
N LEU A 723 -22.49 26.02 -0.79
CA LEU A 723 -23.55 25.04 -0.59
C LEU A 723 -24.66 25.20 -1.63
N SER A 724 -25.11 26.43 -1.89
CA SER A 724 -26.16 26.71 -2.89
C SER A 724 -25.68 26.37 -4.30
N ALA A 725 -24.44 26.73 -4.65
CA ALA A 725 -23.85 26.41 -5.95
C ALA A 725 -23.68 24.90 -6.19
N GLN A 726 -23.55 24.11 -5.13
CA GLN A 726 -23.51 22.64 -5.19
C GLN A 726 -24.89 21.98 -5.03
N GLY A 727 -25.97 22.77 -4.96
CA GLY A 727 -27.34 22.27 -4.85
C GLY A 727 -27.67 21.64 -3.50
N ALA A 728 -26.87 21.93 -2.45
CA ALA A 728 -27.09 21.39 -1.11
C ALA A 728 -28.18 22.13 -0.33
N ILE A 729 -28.48 23.39 -0.70
CA ILE A 729 -29.47 24.25 -0.05
C ILE A 729 -30.30 25.04 -1.05
#